data_AF-A0A9P8JX93-F1
#
_entry.id   AF-A0A9P8JX93-F1
#
_cell.length_a   1.000
_cell.length_b   1.000
_cell.length_c   1.000
_cell.angle_alpha   90.00
_cell.angle_beta   90.00
_cell.angle_gamma   90.00
#
_symmetry.space_group_name_H-M   'P 1'
#
loop_
_entity.id
_entity.type
_entity.pdbx_description
1 polymer ?
#
loop_
_entity_poly.entity_id
_entity_poly.type
_entity_poly.pdbx_seq_one_letter_code
_entity_poly.pdbx_strand_id
1 'polypeptide(L)'
;MAQSSPDKSTPKITPFTIHISDDDLQQLDTLLRITPIAQPTYETSLAGGDRRFGMRHDWLKQAVQEWRTAFDWRKHETYMNTFDHFHMNIEDDVGDFHIHYVAMYSKRQDAVPLLLLHGWPGSFLEFLPMLDKLRNKYSPDDLPYHVVVPSLPGYAFSSPPPLDKDFGIEDVARLMNQLMLNLGYGAGYMVQGGDVGSKVARVMAVKHGECKVNFCIMEDEPKQFEGDVTEAEHKGLDRAREFLRTGSSYAIQHATKPATISLVLISCSVKTTMEEVYDLVVIGAGWYGLAVAATYLQVHPTANTLVLEAQATVGGVWSQERQYPDLKSNNMLGTYEYPDFPMDTETYGVKAGEHIPGHVIHRYLSDYAKKTGVFSRIRFSTKVLEVSEAVTDEGWNLKIDDHGLLVLSTRKLVIATGLTSTPFIPKFSGEKTFKESGLLIHSRDFPQHTDRLFNKSSTVTVLGGSKSAWDVAYACASRNVPVNLVIRSSGQGPTWMAPPYVTPVKAWLEKLVHRRFLTWLSPCIWGDEDGFDSVRNFLHGSWLGRKVVDAFWWVLSTDANALMGYDKHPETAKLKPRHSALWIGSGLGILNFDGDFLGLIRQGKVKVHIADVVGLGENTVSLSDGTVLETDALVCATGWKARPPITFLPQGLDAKLGLPTSSPATPSSSTDFATADAEILSRFPRLRNQPSTPIPGGDTSADATTLPFTLYRFMAPSSTPFNQPSLAFAGMITTISTSLCASLQALWIAVYLTSSLTRAPSSLNSASQSAVLHSRFGRWRYPCGYGGRFPDFVFDAVPYLDMLCKDLGLQNRRKGALWKEVFEAYGPEDYAGIVEEWIEKRTN
;
A
#
# COMPACT_ATOMS: atom_id res chain seq x y z
N MET A 1 -17.33 -52.07 -10.86
CA MET A 1 -16.25 -52.19 -11.86
C MET A 1 -16.35 -51.02 -12.82
N ALA A 2 -15.25 -50.26 -12.88
CA ALA A 2 -14.83 -49.21 -13.83
C ALA A 2 -15.87 -48.27 -14.50
N GLN A 3 -15.84 -47.02 -14.03
CA GLN A 3 -16.30 -45.81 -14.70
C GLN A 3 -15.48 -45.55 -15.98
N SER A 4 -16.15 -45.21 -17.08
CA SER A 4 -15.55 -44.59 -18.26
C SER A 4 -15.51 -43.06 -18.10
N SER A 5 -14.34 -42.46 -18.36
CA SER A 5 -14.02 -41.03 -18.22
C SER A 5 -14.85 -40.10 -19.12
N PRO A 6 -14.97 -38.80 -18.75
CA PRO A 6 -15.75 -37.81 -19.47
C PRO A 6 -15.08 -37.35 -20.77
N ASP A 7 -15.94 -36.97 -21.71
CA ASP A 7 -15.72 -36.49 -23.06
C ASP A 7 -14.78 -35.25 -23.12
N LYS A 8 -13.90 -35.18 -24.13
CA LYS A 8 -12.96 -34.06 -24.33
C LYS A 8 -13.77 -32.80 -24.68
N SER A 9 -13.79 -31.84 -23.77
CA SER A 9 -14.53 -30.58 -23.87
C SER A 9 -14.15 -29.77 -25.12
N THR A 10 -15.16 -29.23 -25.79
CA THR A 10 -15.02 -28.25 -26.88
C THR A 10 -14.17 -27.05 -26.43
N PRO A 11 -13.25 -26.51 -27.25
CA PRO A 11 -12.37 -25.39 -26.87
C PRO A 11 -13.19 -24.17 -26.47
N LYS A 12 -12.89 -23.58 -25.30
CA LYS A 12 -13.63 -22.44 -24.76
C LYS A 12 -13.19 -21.14 -25.44
N ILE A 13 -14.07 -20.56 -26.25
CA ILE A 13 -13.92 -19.21 -26.81
C ILE A 13 -14.52 -18.19 -25.83
N THR A 14 -13.77 -17.13 -25.51
CA THR A 14 -14.26 -16.05 -24.66
C THR A 14 -14.13 -14.70 -25.36
N PRO A 15 -15.18 -13.86 -25.38
CA PRO A 15 -15.06 -12.48 -25.84
C PRO A 15 -13.96 -11.73 -25.08
N PHE A 16 -13.26 -10.85 -25.78
CA PHE A 16 -12.21 -10.00 -25.22
C PHE A 16 -12.51 -8.54 -25.52
N THR A 17 -12.12 -7.65 -24.61
CA THR A 17 -12.18 -6.21 -24.81
C THR A 17 -10.85 -5.65 -24.38
N ILE A 18 -10.21 -4.89 -25.27
CA ILE A 18 -8.91 -4.29 -25.02
C ILE A 18 -9.10 -3.18 -23.99
N HIS A 19 -8.33 -3.25 -22.91
CA HIS A 19 -8.20 -2.15 -21.97
C HIS A 19 -6.76 -2.09 -21.48
N ILE A 20 -6.07 -1.01 -21.83
CA ILE A 20 -4.76 -0.64 -21.32
C ILE A 20 -4.97 0.19 -20.07
N SER A 21 -4.32 -0.16 -18.96
CA SER A 21 -4.53 0.53 -17.69
C SER A 21 -4.00 1.98 -17.76
N ASP A 22 -4.58 2.89 -16.96
CA ASP A 22 -4.04 4.25 -16.83
C ASP A 22 -2.59 4.24 -16.30
N ASP A 23 -2.24 3.25 -15.48
CA ASP A 23 -0.89 3.04 -14.95
C ASP A 23 0.10 2.69 -16.07
N ASP A 24 -0.25 1.78 -16.99
CA ASP A 24 0.58 1.45 -18.15
C ASP A 24 0.78 2.67 -19.07
N LEU A 25 -0.27 3.48 -19.26
CA LEU A 25 -0.19 4.72 -20.03
C LEU A 25 0.69 5.77 -19.34
N GLN A 26 0.60 5.90 -18.02
CA GLN A 26 1.44 6.79 -17.23
C GLN A 26 2.91 6.33 -17.23
N GLN A 27 3.14 5.01 -17.19
CA GLN A 27 4.47 4.44 -17.31
C GLN A 27 5.07 4.72 -18.69
N LEU A 28 4.29 4.58 -19.76
CA LEU A 28 4.70 4.96 -21.11
C LEU A 28 5.06 6.44 -21.19
N ASP A 29 4.23 7.35 -20.66
CA ASP A 29 4.55 8.79 -20.61
C ASP A 29 5.85 9.06 -19.85
N THR A 30 6.03 8.40 -18.71
CA THR A 30 7.24 8.53 -17.90
C THR A 30 8.47 8.10 -18.70
N LEU A 31 8.44 6.93 -19.35
CA LEU A 31 9.54 6.44 -20.19
C LEU A 31 9.84 7.39 -21.36
N LEU A 32 8.81 7.90 -22.04
CA LEU A 32 8.99 8.86 -23.13
C LEU A 32 9.62 10.18 -22.65
N ARG A 33 9.45 10.53 -21.37
CA ARG A 33 10.03 11.73 -20.76
C ARG A 33 11.48 11.54 -20.29
N ILE A 34 11.80 10.37 -19.73
CA ILE A 34 13.08 10.15 -19.05
C ILE A 34 14.12 9.45 -19.94
N THR A 35 13.69 8.66 -20.93
CA THR A 35 14.61 7.89 -21.78
C THR A 35 15.45 8.84 -22.64
N PRO A 36 16.77 8.87 -22.45
CA PRO A 36 17.62 9.79 -23.20
C PRO A 36 17.66 9.37 -24.68
N ILE A 37 17.41 10.32 -25.57
CA ILE A 37 17.72 10.15 -26.99
C ILE A 37 19.22 10.36 -27.15
N ALA A 38 19.93 9.35 -27.67
CA ALA A 38 21.37 9.41 -27.89
C ALA A 38 21.75 10.63 -28.76
N GLN A 39 22.93 11.21 -28.52
CA GLN A 39 23.39 12.36 -29.31
C GLN A 39 23.54 11.99 -30.80
N PRO A 40 23.31 12.94 -31.73
CA PRO A 40 23.51 12.68 -33.15
C PRO A 40 24.94 12.24 -33.46
N THR A 41 25.07 11.20 -34.27
CA THR A 41 26.34 10.68 -34.82
C THR A 41 26.39 10.91 -36.33
N TYR A 42 27.53 10.62 -36.96
CA TYR A 42 27.64 10.68 -38.42
C TYR A 42 26.56 9.80 -39.10
N GLU A 43 26.38 8.57 -38.63
CA GLU A 43 25.46 7.57 -39.18
C GLU A 43 24.00 8.01 -39.07
N THR A 44 23.65 8.71 -37.98
CA THR A 44 22.27 9.12 -37.67
C THR A 44 21.92 10.54 -38.14
N SER A 45 22.90 11.28 -38.68
CA SER A 45 22.77 12.70 -39.06
C SER A 45 22.90 12.95 -40.57
N LEU A 46 22.78 11.91 -41.40
CA LEU A 46 22.86 12.06 -42.86
C LEU A 46 21.77 13.01 -43.40
N ALA A 47 22.16 13.84 -44.38
CA ALA A 47 21.30 14.84 -45.01
C ALA A 47 20.38 14.23 -46.09
N GLY A 48 19.35 14.97 -46.49
CA GLY A 48 18.49 14.61 -47.62
C GLY A 48 17.61 13.37 -47.41
N GLY A 49 17.42 12.91 -46.16
CA GLY A 49 16.62 11.72 -45.87
C GLY A 49 17.33 10.40 -46.13
N ASP A 50 18.65 10.40 -46.33
CA ASP A 50 19.46 9.17 -46.49
C ASP A 50 19.40 8.29 -45.23
N ARG A 51 19.04 7.02 -45.41
CA ARG A 51 18.87 6.00 -44.36
C ARG A 51 19.79 4.79 -44.55
N ARG A 52 20.90 4.93 -45.27
CA ARG A 52 21.83 3.80 -45.55
C ARG A 52 22.42 3.14 -44.29
N PHE A 53 22.43 3.83 -43.15
CA PHE A 53 22.83 3.29 -41.84
C PHE A 53 21.67 3.04 -40.89
N GLY A 54 20.43 3.12 -41.37
CA GLY A 54 19.22 2.87 -40.57
C GLY A 54 18.50 4.15 -40.11
N MET A 55 18.00 4.12 -38.88
CA MET A 55 17.15 5.16 -38.32
C MET A 55 17.92 6.47 -38.08
N ARG A 56 17.34 7.60 -38.48
CA ARG A 56 17.93 8.93 -38.28
C ARG A 56 17.54 9.50 -36.92
N HIS A 57 18.44 10.29 -36.32
CA HIS A 57 18.22 10.92 -35.02
C HIS A 57 17.01 11.87 -35.04
N ASP A 58 16.86 12.68 -36.10
CA ASP A 58 15.74 13.61 -36.26
C ASP A 58 14.39 12.89 -36.33
N TRP A 59 14.32 11.77 -37.04
CA TRP A 59 13.14 10.93 -37.12
C TRP A 59 12.75 10.35 -35.76
N LEU A 60 13.72 9.79 -35.01
CA LEU A 60 13.45 9.23 -33.67
C LEU A 60 12.96 10.33 -32.70
N LYS A 61 13.60 11.50 -32.72
CA LYS A 61 13.18 12.65 -31.91
C LYS A 61 11.76 13.10 -32.26
N GLN A 62 11.40 13.13 -33.54
CA GLN A 62 10.05 13.47 -33.97
C GLN A 62 9.04 12.39 -33.56
N ALA A 63 9.39 11.11 -33.68
CA ALA A 63 8.52 10.01 -33.25
C ALA A 63 8.22 10.11 -31.74
N VAL A 64 9.24 10.28 -30.90
CA VAL A 64 9.04 10.48 -29.44
C VAL A 64 8.16 11.70 -29.17
N GLN A 65 8.34 12.80 -29.89
CA GLN A 65 7.50 13.99 -29.73
C GLN A 65 6.04 13.73 -30.12
N GLU A 66 5.80 13.04 -31.22
CA GLU A 66 4.45 12.66 -31.69
C GLU A 66 3.75 11.80 -30.64
N TRP A 67 4.42 10.76 -30.14
CA TRP A 67 3.92 9.87 -29.10
C TRP A 67 3.57 10.62 -27.81
N ARG A 68 4.32 11.68 -27.47
CA ARG A 68 4.09 12.48 -26.27
C ARG A 68 2.99 13.51 -26.39
N THR A 69 2.72 14.02 -27.60
CA THR A 69 1.90 15.24 -27.75
C THR A 69 0.71 15.11 -28.68
N ALA A 70 0.72 14.14 -29.59
CA ALA A 70 -0.33 13.98 -30.60
C ALA A 70 -0.96 12.58 -30.60
N PHE A 71 -0.24 11.55 -30.16
CA PHE A 71 -0.76 10.19 -30.11
C PHE A 71 -1.73 10.00 -28.92
N ASP A 72 -3.00 9.78 -29.22
CA ASP A 72 -4.04 9.51 -28.22
C ASP A 72 -4.31 8.01 -28.11
N TRP A 73 -3.82 7.39 -27.03
CA TRP A 73 -3.99 5.96 -26.78
C TRP A 73 -5.46 5.57 -26.60
N ARG A 74 -6.26 6.38 -25.90
CA ARG A 74 -7.68 6.08 -25.62
C ARG A 74 -8.52 6.11 -26.90
N LYS A 75 -8.17 7.01 -27.84
CA LYS A 75 -8.77 7.01 -29.18
C LYS A 75 -8.48 5.72 -29.96
N HIS A 76 -7.23 5.23 -29.92
CA HIS A 76 -6.86 3.99 -30.60
C HIS A 76 -7.49 2.77 -29.92
N GLU A 77 -7.52 2.72 -28.58
CA GLU A 77 -8.23 1.69 -27.81
C GLU A 77 -9.71 1.62 -28.18
N THR A 78 -10.37 2.77 -28.26
CA THR A 78 -11.77 2.85 -28.69
C THR A 78 -11.95 2.30 -30.11
N TYR A 79 -11.07 2.67 -31.04
CA TYR A 79 -11.12 2.19 -32.42
C TYR A 79 -10.90 0.68 -32.54
N MET A 80 -9.91 0.13 -31.82
CA MET A 80 -9.66 -1.32 -31.78
C MET A 80 -10.89 -2.07 -31.30
N ASN A 81 -11.51 -1.62 -30.20
CA ASN A 81 -12.71 -2.24 -29.63
C ASN A 81 -13.99 -2.08 -30.49
N THR A 82 -13.91 -1.45 -31.67
CA THR A 82 -15.02 -1.49 -32.64
C THR A 82 -15.09 -2.81 -33.42
N PHE A 83 -14.10 -3.69 -33.28
CA PHE A 83 -14.08 -5.02 -33.87
C PHE A 83 -14.34 -6.08 -32.80
N ASP A 84 -14.75 -7.29 -33.21
CA ASP A 84 -14.97 -8.38 -32.27
C ASP A 84 -13.65 -9.09 -31.97
N HIS A 85 -13.23 -9.05 -30.70
CA HIS A 85 -12.03 -9.72 -30.21
C HIS A 85 -12.41 -10.95 -29.38
N PHE A 86 -11.56 -11.97 -29.46
CA PHE A 86 -11.75 -13.21 -28.76
C PHE A 86 -10.42 -13.75 -28.25
N HIS A 87 -10.52 -14.53 -27.17
CA HIS A 87 -9.48 -15.44 -26.76
C HIS A 87 -9.92 -16.88 -26.91
N MET A 88 -8.97 -17.76 -27.26
CA MET A 88 -9.15 -19.20 -27.28
C MET A 88 -8.00 -19.88 -26.55
N ASN A 89 -8.34 -20.83 -25.67
CA ASN A 89 -7.36 -21.74 -25.09
C ASN A 89 -7.07 -22.88 -26.08
N ILE A 90 -5.79 -23.09 -26.36
CA ILE A 90 -5.27 -24.17 -27.18
C ILE A 90 -4.35 -25.01 -26.31
N GLU A 91 -4.77 -26.24 -26.03
CA GLU A 91 -3.95 -27.24 -25.33
C GLU A 91 -2.99 -27.87 -26.33
N ASP A 92 -1.71 -27.94 -25.96
CA ASP A 92 -0.66 -28.39 -26.85
C ASP A 92 0.48 -29.11 -26.12
N ASP A 93 1.29 -29.89 -26.84
CA ASP A 93 2.34 -30.72 -26.25
C ASP A 93 3.49 -29.91 -25.64
N VAL A 94 3.69 -28.66 -26.10
CA VAL A 94 4.69 -27.76 -25.53
C VAL A 94 4.13 -26.81 -24.46
N GLY A 95 2.83 -26.81 -24.21
CA GLY A 95 2.17 -26.01 -23.17
C GLY A 95 0.76 -25.57 -23.55
N ASP A 96 0.05 -24.94 -22.63
CA ASP A 96 -1.27 -24.37 -22.88
C ASP A 96 -1.14 -22.90 -23.32
N PHE A 97 -1.77 -22.54 -24.44
CA PHE A 97 -1.68 -21.21 -25.02
C PHE A 97 -3.04 -20.50 -25.03
N HIS A 98 -3.03 -19.25 -24.59
CA HIS A 98 -4.15 -18.33 -24.73
C HIS A 98 -3.91 -17.48 -25.98
N ILE A 99 -4.69 -17.71 -27.03
CA ILE A 99 -4.51 -17.02 -28.32
C ILE A 99 -5.59 -15.97 -28.51
N HIS A 100 -5.15 -14.73 -28.67
CA HIS A 100 -5.97 -13.60 -29.07
C HIS A 100 -6.19 -13.58 -30.58
N TYR A 101 -7.41 -13.29 -31.00
CA TYR A 101 -7.71 -13.00 -32.39
C TYR A 101 -8.88 -12.04 -32.54
N VAL A 102 -8.83 -11.27 -33.63
CA VAL A 102 -9.97 -10.50 -34.14
C VAL A 102 -10.70 -11.33 -35.17
N ALA A 103 -12.03 -11.34 -35.15
CA ALA A 103 -12.80 -12.06 -36.15
C ALA A 103 -13.92 -11.21 -36.77
N MET A 104 -14.20 -11.50 -38.04
CA MET A 104 -15.37 -11.02 -38.76
C MET A 104 -16.05 -12.22 -39.41
N TYR A 105 -17.18 -12.64 -38.84
CA TYR A 105 -17.90 -13.82 -39.28
C TYR A 105 -18.98 -13.48 -40.31
N SER A 106 -19.00 -14.23 -41.41
CA SER A 106 -20.12 -14.26 -42.35
C SER A 106 -21.26 -15.14 -41.82
N LYS A 107 -22.50 -14.87 -42.25
CA LYS A 107 -23.64 -15.78 -42.10
C LYS A 107 -23.84 -16.69 -43.32
N ARG A 108 -23.09 -16.47 -44.40
CA ARG A 108 -23.13 -17.33 -45.58
C ARG A 108 -22.50 -18.68 -45.29
N GLN A 109 -23.18 -19.75 -45.68
CA GLN A 109 -22.66 -21.12 -45.51
C GLN A 109 -21.48 -21.43 -46.44
N ASP A 110 -21.33 -20.68 -47.54
CA ASP A 110 -20.27 -20.83 -48.53
C ASP A 110 -19.12 -19.80 -48.36
N ALA A 111 -19.10 -19.04 -47.26
CA ALA A 111 -18.05 -18.07 -47.01
C ALA A 111 -16.70 -18.76 -46.79
N VAL A 112 -15.65 -18.25 -47.45
CA VAL A 112 -14.31 -18.84 -47.37
C VAL A 112 -13.63 -18.42 -46.07
N PRO A 113 -13.14 -19.34 -45.23
CA PRO A 113 -12.38 -18.98 -44.04
C PRO A 113 -10.99 -18.47 -44.42
N LEU A 114 -10.63 -17.28 -43.94
CA LEU A 114 -9.37 -16.58 -44.20
C LEU A 114 -8.63 -16.33 -42.89
N LEU A 115 -7.42 -16.83 -42.79
CA LEU A 115 -6.48 -16.58 -41.70
C LEU A 115 -5.43 -15.56 -42.14
N LEU A 116 -5.30 -14.44 -41.43
CA LEU A 116 -4.37 -13.36 -41.78
C LEU A 116 -3.29 -13.20 -40.70
N LEU A 117 -2.03 -13.45 -41.07
CA LEU A 117 -0.90 -13.51 -40.15
C LEU A 117 0.02 -12.29 -40.33
N HIS A 118 0.26 -11.56 -39.25
CA HIS A 118 1.24 -10.46 -39.21
C HIS A 118 2.67 -10.99 -38.95
N GLY A 119 3.66 -10.09 -38.93
CA GLY A 119 5.04 -10.37 -38.50
C GLY A 119 5.61 -9.20 -37.70
N TRP A 120 6.92 -9.14 -37.48
CA TRP A 120 7.56 -8.05 -36.74
C TRP A 120 7.97 -6.91 -37.68
N PRO A 121 7.83 -5.62 -37.29
CA PRO A 121 7.34 -5.08 -36.01
C PRO A 121 5.82 -4.92 -35.92
N GLY A 122 5.08 -5.57 -36.82
CA GLY A 122 3.62 -5.47 -36.96
C GLY A 122 2.81 -6.24 -35.92
N SER A 123 1.49 -6.02 -35.98
CA SER A 123 0.48 -6.71 -35.17
C SER A 123 -0.84 -6.83 -35.93
N PHE A 124 -1.87 -7.41 -35.29
CA PHE A 124 -3.22 -7.49 -35.85
C PHE A 124 -3.80 -6.12 -36.30
N LEU A 125 -3.26 -5.01 -35.76
CA LEU A 125 -3.67 -3.64 -36.10
C LEU A 125 -3.56 -3.31 -37.58
N GLU A 126 -2.60 -3.91 -38.27
CA GLU A 126 -2.36 -3.68 -39.71
C GLU A 126 -3.57 -4.09 -40.56
N PHE A 127 -4.38 -5.03 -40.07
CA PHE A 127 -5.54 -5.56 -40.80
C PHE A 127 -6.83 -4.81 -40.48
N LEU A 128 -6.92 -4.03 -39.40
CA LEU A 128 -8.16 -3.32 -39.03
C LEU A 128 -8.68 -2.38 -40.13
N PRO A 129 -7.84 -1.57 -40.82
CA PRO A 129 -8.33 -0.75 -41.92
C PRO A 129 -8.89 -1.55 -43.10
N MET A 130 -8.38 -2.77 -43.32
CA MET A 130 -8.93 -3.68 -44.33
C MET A 130 -10.28 -4.25 -43.87
N LEU A 131 -10.39 -4.66 -42.60
CA LEU A 131 -11.65 -5.10 -42.01
C LEU A 131 -12.72 -3.99 -42.08
N ASP A 132 -12.35 -2.74 -41.83
CA ASP A 132 -13.24 -1.59 -42.02
C ASP A 132 -13.76 -1.49 -43.45
N LYS A 133 -12.89 -1.64 -44.46
CA LYS A 133 -13.31 -1.65 -45.87
C LYS A 133 -14.27 -2.80 -46.17
N LEU A 134 -14.06 -3.98 -45.58
CA LEU A 134 -14.95 -5.13 -45.75
C LEU A 134 -16.31 -4.89 -45.10
N ARG A 135 -16.33 -4.46 -43.83
CA ARG A 135 -17.56 -4.14 -43.08
C ARG A 135 -18.37 -3.01 -43.71
N ASN A 136 -17.70 -2.02 -44.33
CA ASN A 136 -18.36 -0.94 -45.05
C ASN A 136 -18.92 -1.35 -46.42
N LYS A 137 -18.41 -2.45 -47.00
CA LYS A 137 -18.82 -2.93 -48.33
C LYS A 137 -19.85 -4.06 -48.26
N TYR A 138 -19.80 -4.90 -47.23
CA TYR A 138 -20.61 -6.11 -47.10
C TYR A 138 -21.35 -6.14 -45.76
N SER A 139 -22.61 -6.58 -45.78
CA SER A 139 -23.34 -6.98 -44.59
C SER A 139 -22.85 -8.36 -44.10
N PRO A 140 -23.10 -8.77 -42.84
CA PRO A 140 -22.83 -10.14 -42.41
C PRO A 140 -23.50 -11.22 -43.27
N ASP A 141 -24.65 -10.91 -43.88
CA ASP A 141 -25.41 -11.83 -44.73
C ASP A 141 -24.79 -12.00 -46.14
N ASP A 142 -24.01 -11.02 -46.61
CA ASP A 142 -23.39 -11.03 -47.95
C ASP A 142 -21.86 -11.16 -47.94
N LEU A 143 -21.23 -11.11 -46.76
CA LEU A 143 -19.79 -11.17 -46.59
C LEU A 143 -19.24 -12.50 -47.14
N PRO A 144 -18.39 -12.50 -48.18
CA PRO A 144 -17.93 -13.75 -48.81
C PRO A 144 -16.87 -14.51 -48.00
N TYR A 145 -16.46 -14.00 -46.83
CA TYR A 145 -15.34 -14.53 -46.05
C TYR A 145 -15.67 -14.63 -44.56
N HIS A 146 -15.13 -15.64 -43.87
CA HIS A 146 -14.90 -15.55 -42.42
C HIS A 146 -13.46 -15.11 -42.22
N VAL A 147 -13.23 -13.91 -41.67
CA VAL A 147 -11.86 -13.38 -41.51
C VAL A 147 -11.42 -13.55 -40.07
N VAL A 148 -10.26 -14.18 -39.86
CA VAL A 148 -9.63 -14.39 -38.55
C VAL A 148 -8.23 -13.79 -38.59
N VAL A 149 -7.94 -12.90 -37.64
CA VAL A 149 -6.66 -12.19 -37.52
C VAL A 149 -6.10 -12.43 -36.12
N PRO A 150 -5.29 -13.48 -35.91
CA PRO A 150 -4.68 -13.74 -34.61
C PRO A 150 -3.55 -12.76 -34.31
N SER A 151 -3.36 -12.50 -33.02
CA SER A 151 -2.04 -12.14 -32.52
C SER A 151 -1.21 -13.42 -32.43
N LEU A 152 -0.05 -13.44 -33.07
CA LEU A 152 0.85 -14.59 -32.98
C LEU A 152 1.30 -14.84 -31.53
N PRO A 153 1.67 -16.08 -31.14
CA PRO A 153 2.24 -16.36 -29.82
C PRO A 153 3.44 -15.43 -29.52
N GLY A 154 3.43 -14.80 -28.35
CA GLY A 154 4.41 -13.77 -27.95
C GLY A 154 4.13 -12.37 -28.48
N TYR A 155 3.03 -12.13 -29.19
CA TYR A 155 2.64 -10.80 -29.69
C TYR A 155 1.36 -10.31 -29.02
N ALA A 156 1.32 -9.00 -28.74
CA ALA A 156 0.17 -8.26 -28.21
C ALA A 156 -0.52 -8.97 -27.04
N PHE A 157 -1.70 -9.56 -27.27
CA PHE A 157 -2.56 -10.16 -26.24
C PHE A 157 -2.53 -11.71 -26.23
N SER A 158 -1.65 -12.35 -26.99
CA SER A 158 -1.46 -13.81 -26.97
C SER A 158 -0.37 -14.24 -25.98
N SER A 159 -0.49 -15.46 -25.44
CA SER A 159 0.51 -16.06 -24.54
C SER A 159 1.93 -16.00 -25.10
N PRO A 160 2.96 -15.77 -24.26
CA PRO A 160 4.35 -15.89 -24.68
C PRO A 160 4.75 -17.36 -24.91
N PRO A 161 5.84 -17.60 -25.65
CA PRO A 161 6.48 -18.91 -25.72
C PRO A 161 6.87 -19.47 -24.33
N PRO A 162 6.97 -20.80 -24.18
CA PRO A 162 7.42 -21.43 -22.94
C PRO A 162 8.87 -21.04 -22.60
N LEU A 163 9.19 -20.97 -21.30
CA LEU A 163 10.52 -20.56 -20.81
C LEU A 163 11.54 -21.69 -20.78
N ASP A 164 11.09 -22.94 -20.85
CA ASP A 164 11.89 -24.15 -20.63
C ASP A 164 12.20 -24.90 -21.94
N LYS A 165 11.75 -24.39 -23.09
CA LYS A 165 11.91 -25.01 -24.41
C LYS A 165 12.18 -23.97 -25.48
N ASP A 166 12.87 -24.38 -26.54
CA ASP A 166 12.96 -23.60 -27.76
C ASP A 166 11.59 -23.57 -28.46
N PHE A 167 11.27 -22.47 -29.14
CA PHE A 167 9.95 -22.25 -29.74
C PHE A 167 10.08 -21.54 -31.09
N GLY A 168 9.69 -22.26 -32.14
CA GLY A 168 9.97 -21.88 -33.53
C GLY A 168 8.73 -21.59 -34.37
N ILE A 169 8.97 -21.34 -35.67
CA ILE A 169 7.93 -21.06 -36.67
C ILE A 169 6.99 -22.28 -36.80
N GLU A 170 7.52 -23.48 -36.64
CA GLU A 170 6.79 -24.74 -36.69
C GLU A 170 5.77 -24.87 -35.57
N ASP A 171 6.11 -24.43 -34.35
CA ASP A 171 5.20 -24.44 -33.20
C ASP A 171 4.08 -23.42 -33.40
N VAL A 172 4.44 -22.21 -33.86
CA VAL A 172 3.45 -21.18 -34.21
C VAL A 172 2.48 -21.69 -35.29
N ALA A 173 2.99 -22.32 -36.35
CA ALA A 173 2.17 -22.87 -37.42
C ALA A 173 1.19 -23.94 -36.92
N ARG A 174 1.65 -24.82 -36.03
CA ARG A 174 0.81 -25.85 -35.41
C ARG A 174 -0.30 -25.24 -34.56
N LEU A 175 0.00 -24.24 -33.72
CA LEU A 175 -1.00 -23.52 -32.92
C LEU A 175 -2.02 -22.76 -33.78
N MET A 176 -1.57 -22.09 -34.85
CA MET A 176 -2.47 -21.37 -35.76
C MET A 176 -3.38 -22.33 -36.56
N ASN A 177 -2.89 -23.53 -36.90
CA ASN A 177 -3.75 -24.57 -37.47
C ASN A 177 -4.80 -25.04 -36.45
N GLN A 178 -4.38 -25.36 -35.23
CA GLN A 178 -5.29 -25.76 -34.14
C GLN A 178 -6.36 -24.71 -33.87
N LEU A 179 -6.02 -23.41 -33.90
CA LEU A 179 -6.99 -22.31 -33.81
C LEU A 179 -8.08 -22.46 -34.89
N MET A 180 -7.70 -22.62 -36.16
CA MET A 180 -8.66 -22.75 -37.26
C MET A 180 -9.49 -24.04 -37.18
N LEU A 181 -8.90 -25.16 -36.75
CA LEU A 181 -9.61 -26.42 -36.53
C LEU A 181 -10.65 -26.28 -35.42
N ASN A 182 -10.27 -25.65 -34.31
CA ASN A 182 -11.14 -25.40 -33.16
C ASN A 182 -12.28 -24.43 -33.49
N LEU A 183 -12.09 -23.53 -34.45
CA LEU A 183 -13.14 -22.67 -35.01
C LEU A 183 -14.07 -23.41 -36.00
N GLY A 184 -13.82 -24.68 -36.29
CA GLY A 184 -14.65 -25.50 -37.17
C GLY A 184 -14.25 -25.50 -38.64
N TYR A 185 -13.08 -24.95 -38.98
CA TYR A 185 -12.62 -24.82 -40.37
C TYR A 185 -11.75 -25.99 -40.86
N GLY A 186 -11.90 -27.17 -40.25
CA GLY A 186 -11.14 -28.38 -40.62
C GLY A 186 -11.44 -28.93 -42.02
N ALA A 187 -12.54 -28.51 -42.65
CA ALA A 187 -12.82 -28.83 -44.05
C ALA A 187 -11.90 -28.07 -45.02
N GLY A 188 -11.34 -26.94 -44.59
CA GLY A 188 -10.37 -26.15 -45.34
C GLY A 188 -10.46 -24.66 -45.07
N TYR A 189 -9.32 -23.97 -45.15
CA TYR A 189 -9.21 -22.53 -45.00
C TYR A 189 -8.03 -21.98 -45.82
N MET A 190 -8.06 -20.68 -46.14
CA MET A 190 -6.95 -20.00 -46.78
C MET A 190 -6.14 -19.19 -45.78
N VAL A 191 -4.83 -19.14 -45.95
CA VAL A 191 -3.92 -18.33 -45.15
C VAL A 191 -3.16 -17.30 -46.00
N GLN A 192 -3.01 -16.10 -45.47
CA GLN A 192 -2.14 -15.05 -46.01
C GLN A 192 -1.29 -14.51 -44.88
N GLY A 193 0.01 -14.33 -45.10
CA GLY A 193 0.87 -13.70 -44.10
C GLY A 193 1.97 -12.86 -44.72
N GLY A 194 2.39 -11.79 -44.03
CA GLY A 194 3.58 -11.00 -44.33
C GLY A 194 4.72 -11.34 -43.38
N ASP A 195 5.96 -10.95 -43.70
CA ASP A 195 7.13 -11.11 -42.82
C ASP A 195 7.20 -12.52 -42.16
N VAL A 196 7.30 -12.64 -40.83
CA VAL A 196 7.28 -13.93 -40.09
C VAL A 196 6.01 -14.72 -40.36
N GLY A 197 4.84 -14.05 -40.42
CA GLY A 197 3.55 -14.68 -40.74
C GLY A 197 3.56 -15.39 -42.10
N SER A 198 4.33 -14.92 -43.08
CA SER A 198 4.50 -15.60 -44.37
C SER A 198 5.27 -16.92 -44.25
N LYS A 199 6.25 -16.99 -43.33
CA LYS A 199 7.02 -18.20 -43.05
C LYS A 199 6.14 -19.22 -42.31
N VAL A 200 5.34 -18.75 -41.35
CA VAL A 200 4.32 -19.55 -40.65
C VAL A 200 3.30 -20.11 -41.65
N ALA A 201 2.71 -19.25 -42.49
CA ALA A 201 1.74 -19.65 -43.53
C ALA A 201 2.28 -20.72 -44.48
N ARG A 202 3.56 -20.61 -44.88
CA ARG A 202 4.24 -21.61 -45.70
C ARG A 202 4.34 -22.95 -44.97
N VAL A 203 4.76 -22.95 -43.70
CA VAL A 203 4.83 -24.18 -42.89
C VAL A 203 3.45 -24.81 -42.73
N MET A 204 2.41 -23.99 -42.49
CA MET A 204 1.04 -24.47 -42.39
C MET A 204 0.58 -25.17 -43.67
N ALA A 205 0.78 -24.56 -44.84
CA ALA A 205 0.38 -25.12 -46.12
C ALA A 205 1.13 -26.41 -46.49
N VAL A 206 2.38 -26.57 -46.01
CA VAL A 206 3.17 -27.79 -46.23
C VAL A 206 2.75 -28.91 -45.27
N LYS A 207 2.46 -28.59 -44.00
CA LYS A 207 2.21 -29.58 -42.95
C LYS A 207 0.73 -29.96 -42.78
N HIS A 208 -0.20 -29.12 -43.23
CA HIS A 208 -1.63 -29.27 -42.98
C HIS A 208 -2.42 -29.20 -44.30
N GLY A 209 -3.06 -30.30 -44.69
CA GLY A 209 -3.72 -30.45 -46.00
C GLY A 209 -4.97 -29.58 -46.17
N GLU A 210 -5.60 -29.22 -45.06
CA GLU A 210 -6.73 -28.29 -44.94
C GLU A 210 -6.35 -26.83 -45.28
N CYS A 211 -5.08 -26.46 -45.16
CA CYS A 211 -4.60 -25.10 -45.37
C CYS A 211 -4.22 -24.83 -46.83
N LYS A 212 -4.69 -23.73 -47.41
CA LYS A 212 -4.28 -23.22 -48.74
C LYS A 212 -3.62 -21.85 -48.61
N VAL A 213 -2.45 -21.64 -49.19
CA VAL A 213 -1.71 -20.36 -49.07
C VAL A 213 -1.98 -19.43 -50.25
N ASN A 214 -2.25 -18.15 -49.97
CA ASN A 214 -2.43 -17.10 -50.99
C ASN A 214 -1.14 -16.30 -51.24
N PHE A 215 -0.24 -16.22 -50.27
CA PHE A 215 1.04 -15.53 -50.40
C PHE A 215 2.09 -16.13 -49.44
N CYS A 216 3.29 -16.43 -49.96
CA CYS A 216 4.44 -16.85 -49.17
C CYS A 216 5.73 -16.25 -49.75
N ILE A 217 6.67 -15.87 -48.87
CA ILE A 217 8.01 -15.46 -49.29
C ILE A 217 8.80 -16.71 -49.69
N MET A 218 9.32 -16.71 -50.93
CA MET A 218 10.21 -17.72 -51.47
C MET A 218 11.61 -17.12 -51.58
N GLU A 219 12.57 -17.70 -50.86
CA GLU A 219 13.94 -17.16 -50.74
C GLU A 219 14.87 -17.64 -51.88
N ASP A 220 14.54 -18.75 -52.54
CA ASP A 220 15.33 -19.35 -53.62
C ASP A 220 14.70 -19.15 -55.00
N GLU A 221 15.52 -18.93 -56.02
CA GLU A 221 15.11 -19.04 -57.43
C GLU A 221 14.63 -20.48 -57.73
N PRO A 222 13.54 -20.67 -58.49
CA PRO A 222 13.14 -22.01 -58.90
C PRO A 222 14.30 -22.66 -59.66
N LYS A 223 14.76 -23.83 -59.23
CA LYS A 223 15.82 -24.59 -59.91
C LYS A 223 15.49 -24.96 -61.37
N GLN A 224 14.26 -24.69 -61.82
CA GLN A 224 13.68 -25.01 -63.13
C GLN A 224 12.74 -23.87 -63.62
N PHE A 225 13.21 -22.62 -63.65
CA PHE A 225 12.48 -21.56 -64.36
C PHE A 225 12.91 -21.55 -65.83
N GLU A 226 12.02 -21.91 -66.74
CA GLU A 226 12.26 -21.97 -68.20
C GLU A 226 11.70 -20.75 -68.95
N GLY A 227 11.36 -19.66 -68.25
CA GLY A 227 10.79 -18.43 -68.84
C GLY A 227 11.80 -17.28 -69.01
N ASP A 228 11.47 -16.32 -69.86
CA ASP A 228 12.20 -15.05 -69.96
C ASP A 228 11.88 -14.16 -68.76
N VAL A 229 12.91 -13.68 -68.06
CA VAL A 229 12.78 -12.73 -66.94
C VAL A 229 12.54 -11.33 -67.53
N THR A 230 11.41 -10.72 -67.20
CA THR A 230 11.07 -9.35 -67.63
C THR A 230 11.98 -8.30 -66.98
N GLU A 231 12.06 -7.10 -67.57
CA GLU A 231 12.83 -5.99 -67.00
C GLU A 231 12.37 -5.62 -65.57
N ALA A 232 11.07 -5.73 -65.30
CA ALA A 232 10.50 -5.49 -63.97
C ALA A 232 10.97 -6.56 -62.96
N GLU A 233 11.07 -7.82 -63.38
CA GLU A 233 11.57 -8.91 -62.55
C GLU A 233 13.09 -8.79 -62.32
N HIS A 234 13.87 -8.39 -63.33
CA HIS A 234 15.29 -8.07 -63.16
C HIS A 234 15.51 -6.97 -62.11
N LYS A 235 14.75 -5.88 -62.20
CA LYS A 235 14.75 -4.81 -61.18
C LYS A 235 14.32 -5.33 -59.80
N GLY A 236 13.36 -6.24 -59.76
CA GLY A 236 12.91 -6.92 -58.54
C GLY A 236 14.01 -7.76 -57.90
N LEU A 237 14.74 -8.55 -58.69
CA LEU A 237 15.85 -9.39 -58.26
C LEU A 237 17.04 -8.54 -57.78
N ASP A 238 17.37 -7.45 -58.47
CA ASP A 238 18.40 -6.51 -58.02
C ASP A 238 18.03 -5.88 -56.67
N ARG A 239 16.77 -5.48 -56.50
CA ARG A 239 16.26 -4.94 -55.22
C ARG A 239 16.29 -6.00 -54.12
N ALA A 240 15.93 -7.24 -54.42
CA ALA A 240 15.98 -8.35 -53.46
C ALA A 240 17.42 -8.64 -53.01
N ARG A 241 18.37 -8.69 -53.96
CA ARG A 241 19.80 -8.84 -53.66
C ARG A 241 20.33 -7.71 -52.80
N GLU A 242 19.96 -6.46 -53.09
CA GLU A 242 20.36 -5.32 -52.27
C GLU A 242 19.75 -5.38 -50.86
N PHE A 243 18.47 -5.73 -50.73
CA PHE A 243 17.81 -5.90 -49.43
C PHE A 243 18.47 -7.02 -48.60
N LEU A 244 18.79 -8.16 -49.21
CA LEU A 244 19.50 -9.24 -48.53
C LEU A 244 20.89 -8.79 -48.06
N ARG A 245 21.57 -7.93 -48.84
CA ARG A 245 22.91 -7.41 -48.53
C ARG A 245 22.92 -6.36 -47.41
N THR A 246 21.94 -5.44 -47.38
CA THR A 246 21.99 -4.26 -46.48
C THR A 246 20.78 -4.11 -45.56
N GLY A 247 19.63 -4.68 -45.91
CA GLY A 247 18.36 -4.51 -45.19
C GLY A 247 17.95 -5.66 -44.26
N SER A 248 18.61 -6.83 -44.35
CA SER A 248 18.17 -8.06 -43.68
C SER A 248 18.81 -8.32 -42.29
N SER A 249 19.73 -7.47 -41.83
CA SER A 249 20.54 -7.73 -40.63
C SER A 249 19.70 -7.88 -39.35
N TYR A 250 18.59 -7.13 -39.22
CA TYR A 250 17.69 -7.29 -38.08
C TYR A 250 17.04 -8.69 -38.06
N ALA A 251 16.65 -9.21 -39.22
CA ALA A 251 16.04 -10.53 -39.35
C ALA A 251 17.05 -11.64 -39.01
N ILE A 252 18.31 -11.47 -39.42
CA ILE A 252 19.41 -12.39 -39.04
C ILE A 252 19.63 -12.36 -37.52
N GLN A 253 19.61 -11.16 -36.91
CA GLN A 253 19.72 -11.01 -35.46
C GLN A 253 18.56 -11.70 -34.73
N HIS A 254 17.32 -11.54 -35.21
CA HIS A 254 16.14 -12.20 -34.65
C HIS A 254 16.23 -13.72 -34.76
N ALA A 255 16.74 -14.24 -35.88
CA ALA A 255 16.85 -15.68 -36.10
C ALA A 255 17.99 -16.34 -35.30
N THR A 256 19.10 -15.65 -35.07
CA THR A 256 20.33 -16.27 -34.53
C THR A 256 20.69 -15.85 -33.11
N LYS A 257 20.23 -14.67 -32.67
CA LYS A 257 20.50 -14.07 -31.37
C LYS A 257 19.24 -13.42 -30.76
N PRO A 258 18.09 -14.12 -30.72
CA PRO A 258 16.82 -13.55 -30.25
C PRO A 258 16.90 -13.04 -28.81
N ALA A 259 17.62 -13.73 -27.92
CA ALA A 259 17.80 -13.31 -26.53
C ALA A 259 18.54 -11.96 -26.40
N THR A 260 19.53 -11.71 -27.25
CA THR A 260 20.31 -10.46 -27.19
C THR A 260 19.45 -9.27 -27.57
N ILE A 261 18.71 -9.38 -28.68
CA ILE A 261 17.85 -8.29 -29.13
C ILE A 261 16.61 -8.14 -28.23
N SER A 262 16.06 -9.23 -27.67
CA SER A 262 14.93 -9.15 -26.75
C SER A 262 15.28 -8.36 -25.50
N LEU A 263 16.43 -8.60 -24.88
CA LEU A 263 16.90 -7.82 -23.72
C LEU A 263 16.98 -6.31 -24.01
N VAL A 264 17.33 -5.93 -25.24
CA VAL A 264 17.39 -4.52 -25.67
C VAL A 264 15.99 -3.95 -25.98
N LEU A 265 15.13 -4.72 -26.64
CA LEU A 265 13.76 -4.29 -26.95
C LEU A 265 12.93 -4.13 -25.67
N ILE A 266 13.14 -5.02 -24.71
CA ILE A 266 12.45 -5.02 -23.42
C ILE A 266 13.05 -4.01 -22.43
N SER A 267 14.34 -3.65 -22.54
CA SER A 267 14.86 -2.52 -21.76
C SER A 267 14.28 -1.17 -22.19
N CYS A 268 13.74 -1.09 -23.42
CA CYS A 268 13.01 0.08 -23.94
C CYS A 268 11.48 -0.06 -23.91
N SER A 269 10.95 -1.26 -23.66
CA SER A 269 9.51 -1.57 -23.57
C SER A 269 9.26 -2.27 -22.25
N VAL A 270 8.58 -1.59 -21.32
CA VAL A 270 8.18 -2.08 -19.99
C VAL A 270 8.25 -3.61 -19.79
N LYS A 271 9.03 -4.00 -18.77
CA LYS A 271 9.26 -5.33 -18.14
C LYS A 271 10.40 -6.20 -18.68
N THR A 272 11.64 -5.83 -18.35
CA THR A 272 12.62 -6.75 -17.72
C THR A 272 13.64 -5.92 -16.93
N THR A 273 13.53 -6.02 -15.60
CA THR A 273 14.55 -5.80 -14.56
C THR A 273 15.90 -5.24 -15.02
N MET A 274 16.01 -3.93 -15.20
CA MET A 274 17.17 -3.26 -14.62
C MET A 274 16.88 -3.17 -13.12
N GLU A 275 17.77 -3.67 -12.27
CA GLU A 275 17.70 -3.44 -10.83
C GLU A 275 17.78 -1.93 -10.59
N GLU A 276 16.62 -1.26 -10.56
CA GLU A 276 16.52 0.11 -10.06
C GLU A 276 16.93 0.06 -8.59
N VAL A 277 18.20 0.31 -8.31
CA VAL A 277 18.67 0.48 -6.94
C VAL A 277 18.22 1.86 -6.47
N TYR A 278 17.28 1.87 -5.53
CA TYR A 278 16.82 3.09 -4.89
C TYR A 278 17.78 3.50 -3.76
N ASP A 279 17.97 4.80 -3.57
CA ASP A 279 18.75 5.30 -2.41
C ASP A 279 17.96 5.12 -1.11
N LEU A 280 16.64 5.28 -1.20
CA LEU A 280 15.70 5.07 -0.11
C LEU A 280 14.38 4.51 -0.64
N VAL A 281 13.88 3.46 0.02
CA VAL A 281 12.49 3.03 -0.10
C VAL A 281 11.77 3.27 1.22
N VAL A 282 10.58 3.87 1.15
CA VAL A 282 9.66 4.02 2.28
C VAL A 282 8.44 3.14 2.05
N ILE A 283 8.12 2.26 3.01
CA ILE A 283 6.94 1.39 2.91
C ILE A 283 5.76 2.03 3.66
N GLY A 284 4.75 2.47 2.92
CA GLY A 284 3.52 3.10 3.39
C GLY A 284 3.47 4.60 3.12
N ALA A 285 2.35 5.08 2.55
CA ALA A 285 2.07 6.48 2.24
C ALA A 285 1.06 7.10 3.23
N GLY A 286 1.16 6.76 4.51
CA GLY A 286 0.44 7.41 5.61
C GLY A 286 1.20 8.61 6.20
N TRP A 287 0.71 9.16 7.31
CA TRP A 287 1.31 10.33 8.00
C TRP A 287 2.83 10.28 8.15
N TYR A 288 3.36 9.16 8.65
CA TYR A 288 4.80 9.02 8.91
C TYR A 288 5.61 8.78 7.63
N GLY A 289 5.09 7.98 6.69
CA GLY A 289 5.80 7.67 5.46
C GLY A 289 5.90 8.86 4.52
N LEU A 290 4.83 9.65 4.40
CA LEU A 290 4.84 10.91 3.65
C LEU A 290 5.82 11.91 4.26
N ALA A 291 5.81 12.07 5.59
CA ALA A 291 6.76 12.96 6.28
C ALA A 291 8.21 12.53 6.06
N VAL A 292 8.52 11.24 6.23
CA VAL A 292 9.87 10.69 6.00
C VAL A 292 10.32 10.97 4.56
N ALA A 293 9.51 10.62 3.55
CA ALA A 293 9.89 10.81 2.16
C ALA A 293 10.09 12.30 1.82
N ALA A 294 9.20 13.17 2.28
CA ALA A 294 9.30 14.62 2.06
C ALA A 294 10.55 15.21 2.71
N THR A 295 10.77 14.93 4.00
CA THR A 295 11.94 15.43 4.73
C THR A 295 13.24 14.83 4.17
N TYR A 296 13.25 13.56 3.77
CA TYR A 296 14.42 12.95 3.16
C TYR A 296 14.79 13.62 1.84
N LEU A 297 13.82 13.95 0.99
CA LEU A 297 14.06 14.70 -0.25
C LEU A 297 14.48 16.15 0.00
N GLN A 298 14.00 16.77 1.08
CA GLN A 298 14.46 18.10 1.47
C GLN A 298 15.93 18.11 1.90
N VAL A 299 16.35 17.08 2.65
CA VAL A 299 17.74 16.91 3.10
C VAL A 299 18.64 16.34 1.97
N HIS A 300 18.08 15.53 1.07
CA HIS A 300 18.77 14.89 -0.05
C HIS A 300 18.01 15.07 -1.38
N PRO A 301 18.07 16.27 -1.99
CA PRO A 301 17.26 16.60 -3.17
C PRO A 301 17.50 15.73 -4.40
N THR A 302 18.67 15.11 -4.50
CA THR A 302 19.07 14.26 -5.62
C THR A 302 18.82 12.77 -5.38
N ALA A 303 18.33 12.38 -4.20
CA ALA A 303 18.15 10.97 -3.86
C ALA A 303 17.06 10.32 -4.73
N ASN A 304 17.36 9.11 -5.22
CA ASN A 304 16.35 8.27 -5.85
C ASN A 304 15.47 7.61 -4.79
N THR A 305 14.39 8.29 -4.39
CA THR A 305 13.45 7.82 -3.37
C THR A 305 12.18 7.25 -4.01
N LEU A 306 11.74 6.10 -3.49
CA LEU A 306 10.47 5.44 -3.81
C LEU A 306 9.63 5.25 -2.56
N VAL A 307 8.32 5.45 -2.68
CA VAL A 307 7.34 5.10 -1.65
C VAL A 307 6.46 3.97 -2.19
N LEU A 308 6.31 2.89 -1.43
CA LEU A 308 5.44 1.76 -1.79
C LEU A 308 4.17 1.80 -0.95
N GLU A 309 3.00 1.89 -1.58
CA GLU A 309 1.69 1.93 -0.92
C GLU A 309 0.83 0.74 -1.37
N ALA A 310 0.28 0.01 -0.41
CA ALA A 310 -0.53 -1.17 -0.67
C ALA A 310 -1.97 -0.82 -1.12
N GLN A 311 -2.45 0.38 -0.83
CA GLN A 311 -3.74 0.90 -1.28
C GLN A 311 -3.61 1.64 -2.63
N ALA A 312 -4.74 1.93 -3.27
CA ALA A 312 -4.77 2.71 -4.50
C ALA A 312 -4.58 4.22 -4.24
N THR A 313 -4.73 4.67 -2.99
CA THR A 313 -4.63 6.08 -2.61
C THR A 313 -3.77 6.32 -1.37
N VAL A 314 -3.27 7.56 -1.23
CA VAL A 314 -2.49 7.98 -0.05
C VAL A 314 -3.36 8.09 1.21
N GLY A 315 -2.71 8.15 2.36
CA GLY A 315 -3.34 8.55 3.63
C GLY A 315 -3.37 7.45 4.68
N GLY A 316 -2.97 6.22 4.34
CA GLY A 316 -2.93 5.09 5.28
C GLY A 316 -4.31 4.83 5.90
N VAL A 317 -4.48 5.11 7.20
CA VAL A 317 -5.81 4.98 7.85
C VAL A 317 -6.84 5.98 7.32
N TRP A 318 -6.39 7.06 6.68
CA TRP A 318 -7.21 8.08 6.04
C TRP A 318 -7.30 7.89 4.52
N SER A 319 -6.90 6.74 3.98
CA SER A 319 -7.02 6.47 2.55
C SER A 319 -8.49 6.43 2.12
N GLN A 320 -8.77 6.67 0.84
CA GLN A 320 -10.13 6.73 0.31
C GLN A 320 -10.90 5.43 0.56
N GLU A 321 -10.20 4.29 0.50
CA GLU A 321 -10.72 2.93 0.71
C GLU A 321 -11.15 2.66 2.15
N ARG A 322 -10.75 3.52 3.11
CA ARG A 322 -11.09 3.40 4.53
C ARG A 322 -12.07 4.46 5.02
N GLN A 323 -12.61 5.30 4.12
CA GLN A 323 -13.53 6.38 4.47
C GLN A 323 -14.95 5.87 4.72
N TYR A 324 -15.62 6.41 5.73
CA TYR A 324 -17.06 6.23 5.95
C TYR A 324 -17.70 7.57 6.35
N PRO A 325 -19.02 7.77 6.12
CA PRO A 325 -19.64 9.11 6.11
C PRO A 325 -19.41 9.97 7.36
N ASP A 326 -19.31 9.36 8.54
CA ASP A 326 -19.18 10.08 9.81
C ASP A 326 -17.75 10.06 10.38
N LEU A 327 -16.77 9.57 9.61
CA LEU A 327 -15.38 9.50 10.05
C LEU A 327 -14.81 10.93 10.21
N LYS A 328 -14.34 11.27 11.41
CA LYS A 328 -13.63 12.52 11.72
C LYS A 328 -12.42 12.25 12.61
N SER A 329 -11.44 13.16 12.60
CA SER A 329 -10.34 13.16 13.57
C SER A 329 -10.84 13.33 15.00
N ASN A 330 -10.13 12.75 15.96
CA ASN A 330 -10.29 13.12 17.37
C ASN A 330 -9.81 14.55 17.60
N ASN A 331 -8.68 14.92 17.01
CA ASN A 331 -8.12 16.26 17.10
C ASN A 331 -8.97 17.29 16.35
N MET A 332 -9.09 18.49 16.89
CA MET A 332 -9.63 19.65 16.14
C MET A 332 -8.53 20.36 15.32
N LEU A 333 -8.95 21.11 14.29
CA LEU A 333 -8.07 21.94 13.46
C LEU A 333 -7.14 22.82 14.32
N GLY A 334 -5.85 22.90 13.98
CA GLY A 334 -4.82 23.59 14.76
C GLY A 334 -3.95 22.65 15.62
N THR A 335 -4.20 21.34 15.60
CA THR A 335 -3.37 20.34 16.30
C THR A 335 -3.09 19.07 15.48
N TYR A 336 -3.51 19.03 14.22
CA TYR A 336 -3.46 17.83 13.37
C TYR A 336 -3.06 18.14 11.93
N GLU A 337 -1.96 18.88 11.80
CA GLU A 337 -1.35 19.33 10.55
C GLU A 337 0.18 19.26 10.67
N TYR A 338 0.86 19.09 9.54
CA TYR A 338 2.31 19.19 9.46
C TYR A 338 2.76 20.64 9.72
N PRO A 339 3.84 20.86 10.50
CA PRO A 339 4.37 22.19 10.80
C PRO A 339 4.56 23.09 9.57
N ASP A 340 5.09 22.53 8.48
CA ASP A 340 5.44 23.27 7.26
C ASP A 340 4.33 23.26 6.19
N PHE A 341 3.16 22.71 6.54
CA PHE A 341 2.02 22.65 5.64
C PHE A 341 0.72 22.85 6.43
N PRO A 342 0.46 24.06 6.96
CA PRO A 342 -0.73 24.31 7.76
C PRO A 342 -2.02 24.09 6.97
N MET A 343 -3.10 23.74 7.66
CA MET A 343 -4.42 23.51 7.06
C MET A 343 -5.27 24.79 7.13
N ASP A 344 -5.40 25.51 6.02
CA ASP A 344 -6.22 26.73 5.98
C ASP A 344 -7.71 26.46 5.71
N THR A 345 -8.57 27.27 6.32
CA THR A 345 -10.03 27.13 6.19
C THR A 345 -10.53 27.39 4.77
N GLU A 346 -9.90 28.28 4.01
CA GLU A 346 -10.34 28.63 2.65
C GLU A 346 -10.19 27.44 1.68
N THR A 347 -9.10 26.69 1.80
CA THR A 347 -8.79 25.54 0.96
C THR A 347 -9.57 24.29 1.38
N TYR A 348 -9.64 24.02 2.69
CA TYR A 348 -10.12 22.74 3.23
C TYR A 348 -11.53 22.80 3.82
N GLY A 349 -12.10 23.99 4.02
CA GLY A 349 -13.48 24.18 4.47
C GLY A 349 -13.74 23.83 5.94
N VAL A 350 -12.69 23.62 6.74
CA VAL A 350 -12.78 23.31 8.18
C VAL A 350 -12.42 24.56 8.98
N LYS A 351 -13.25 24.92 9.96
CA LYS A 351 -13.06 26.11 10.79
C LYS A 351 -12.30 25.77 12.07
N ALA A 352 -11.68 26.80 12.67
CA ALA A 352 -11.05 26.66 13.97
C ALA A 352 -12.05 26.15 15.01
N GLY A 353 -11.67 25.11 15.76
CA GLY A 353 -12.54 24.46 16.74
C GLY A 353 -13.47 23.39 16.18
N GLU A 354 -13.34 23.01 14.90
CA GLU A 354 -14.03 21.86 14.31
C GLU A 354 -13.11 20.63 14.23
N HIS A 355 -13.71 19.44 14.38
CA HIS A 355 -13.06 18.18 14.03
C HIS A 355 -12.95 18.06 12.51
N ILE A 356 -11.85 17.49 12.03
CA ILE A 356 -11.53 17.43 10.61
C ILE A 356 -12.18 16.18 10.02
N PRO A 357 -13.06 16.30 9.00
CA PRO A 357 -13.63 15.13 8.34
C PRO A 357 -12.56 14.24 7.69
N GLY A 358 -12.76 12.93 7.69
CA GLY A 358 -11.78 11.96 7.18
C GLY A 358 -11.40 12.20 5.72
N HIS A 359 -12.37 12.59 4.88
CA HIS A 359 -12.13 12.92 3.47
C HIS A 359 -11.32 14.21 3.31
N VAL A 360 -11.43 15.17 4.25
CA VAL A 360 -10.60 16.39 4.26
C VAL A 360 -9.16 16.04 4.64
N ILE A 361 -8.95 15.15 5.62
CA ILE A 361 -7.60 14.67 5.98
C ILE A 361 -6.97 13.91 4.80
N HIS A 362 -7.74 13.08 4.10
CA HIS A 362 -7.29 12.40 2.89
C HIS A 362 -6.80 13.40 1.82
N ARG A 363 -7.63 14.42 1.54
CA ARG A 363 -7.28 15.50 0.61
C ARG A 363 -6.02 16.24 1.07
N TYR A 364 -5.95 16.62 2.34
CA TYR A 364 -4.79 17.30 2.93
C TYR A 364 -3.49 16.51 2.76
N LEU A 365 -3.49 15.20 3.04
CA LEU A 365 -2.32 14.34 2.87
C LEU A 365 -1.94 14.18 1.39
N SER A 366 -2.94 14.14 0.50
CA SER A 366 -2.72 14.14 -0.96
C SER A 366 -2.07 15.43 -1.43
N ASP A 367 -2.56 16.57 -0.96
CA ASP A 367 -2.05 17.90 -1.32
C ASP A 367 -0.63 18.10 -0.75
N TYR A 368 -0.37 17.64 0.47
CA TYR A 368 0.97 17.60 1.06
C TYR A 368 1.94 16.76 0.21
N ALA A 369 1.54 15.54 -0.17
CA ALA A 369 2.38 14.66 -0.99
C ALA A 369 2.68 15.28 -2.36
N LYS A 370 1.71 15.97 -2.99
CA LYS A 370 1.91 16.69 -4.26
C LYS A 370 2.83 17.89 -4.09
N LYS A 371 2.61 18.70 -3.05
CA LYS A 371 3.39 19.92 -2.78
C LYS A 371 4.86 19.63 -2.53
N THR A 372 5.15 18.51 -1.84
CA THR A 372 6.51 18.07 -1.51
C THR A 372 7.18 17.25 -2.62
N GLY A 373 6.49 16.96 -3.72
CA GLY A 373 7.00 16.13 -4.82
C GLY A 373 7.08 14.64 -4.51
N VAL A 374 6.55 14.20 -3.35
CA VAL A 374 6.49 12.79 -2.96
C VAL A 374 5.46 12.02 -3.80
N PHE A 375 4.34 12.65 -4.18
CA PHE A 375 3.23 11.96 -4.84
C PHE A 375 3.64 11.23 -6.13
N SER A 376 4.48 11.84 -6.97
CA SER A 376 5.00 11.23 -8.21
C SER A 376 6.04 10.12 -7.97
N ARG A 377 6.37 9.84 -6.70
CA ARG A 377 7.31 8.81 -6.26
C ARG A 377 6.61 7.69 -5.50
N ILE A 378 5.28 7.72 -5.43
CA ILE A 378 4.48 6.67 -4.81
C ILE A 378 4.11 5.66 -5.88
N ARG A 379 4.40 4.39 -5.63
CA ARG A 379 3.81 3.27 -6.36
C ARG A 379 2.65 2.73 -5.55
N PHE A 380 1.45 2.97 -6.04
CA PHE A 380 0.19 2.51 -5.43
C PHE A 380 -0.05 1.04 -5.74
N SER A 381 -1.03 0.45 -5.05
CA SER A 381 -1.45 -0.95 -5.22
C SER A 381 -0.29 -1.95 -5.13
N THR A 382 0.80 -1.58 -4.46
CA THR A 382 2.05 -2.34 -4.40
C THR A 382 2.33 -2.72 -2.95
N LYS A 383 2.09 -4.00 -2.64
CA LYS A 383 2.27 -4.49 -1.27
C LYS A 383 3.63 -5.16 -1.10
N VAL A 384 4.40 -4.71 -0.11
CA VAL A 384 5.62 -5.42 0.31
C VAL A 384 5.25 -6.65 1.12
N LEU A 385 5.72 -7.82 0.67
CA LEU A 385 5.45 -9.11 1.29
C LEU A 385 6.62 -9.59 2.16
N GLU A 386 7.84 -9.48 1.63
CA GLU A 386 9.07 -9.97 2.28
C GLU A 386 10.17 -8.91 2.20
N VAL A 387 11.02 -8.85 3.24
CA VAL A 387 12.22 -8.01 3.31
C VAL A 387 13.40 -8.87 3.75
N SER A 388 14.52 -8.78 3.03
CA SER A 388 15.79 -9.42 3.42
C SER A 388 16.97 -8.48 3.24
N GLU A 389 18.06 -8.73 3.98
CA GLU A 389 19.35 -8.08 3.74
C GLU A 389 19.87 -8.47 2.34
N ALA A 390 20.51 -7.54 1.63
CA ALA A 390 21.12 -7.82 0.32
C ALA A 390 22.36 -8.73 0.46
N VAL A 391 22.60 -9.61 -0.52
CA VAL A 391 23.69 -10.61 -0.48
C VAL A 391 25.09 -9.96 -0.57
N THR A 392 25.19 -8.73 -1.08
CA THR A 392 26.46 -7.99 -1.28
C THR A 392 26.75 -6.97 -0.18
N ASP A 393 26.22 -7.16 1.04
CA ASP A 393 26.40 -6.31 2.23
C ASP A 393 25.93 -4.84 2.13
N GLU A 394 25.40 -4.39 0.99
CA GLU A 394 24.88 -3.03 0.80
C GLU A 394 23.37 -3.05 0.49
N GLY A 395 22.54 -2.89 1.53
CA GLY A 395 21.13 -2.57 1.40
C GLY A 395 20.14 -3.71 1.67
N TRP A 396 18.95 -3.60 1.08
CA TRP A 396 17.77 -4.41 1.36
C TRP A 396 17.09 -4.85 0.06
N ASN A 397 16.61 -6.08 0.04
CA ASN A 397 15.75 -6.63 -1.01
C ASN A 397 14.32 -6.73 -0.50
N LEU A 398 13.38 -6.31 -1.34
CA LEU A 398 11.96 -6.27 -1.07
C LEU A 398 11.24 -7.13 -2.10
N LYS A 399 10.52 -8.14 -1.64
CA LYS A 399 9.56 -8.85 -2.49
C LYS A 399 8.23 -8.13 -2.45
N ILE A 400 7.77 -7.67 -3.59
CA ILE A 400 6.55 -6.89 -3.74
C ILE A 400 5.53 -7.64 -4.58
N ASP A 401 4.25 -7.42 -4.28
CA ASP A 401 3.11 -7.80 -5.10
C ASP A 401 2.61 -6.54 -5.83
N ASP A 402 2.90 -6.47 -7.13
CA ASP A 402 2.63 -5.36 -8.05
C ASP A 402 1.99 -5.95 -9.33
N HIS A 403 0.76 -6.47 -9.17
CA HIS A 403 0.08 -7.29 -10.19
C HIS A 403 0.94 -8.47 -10.67
N GLY A 404 1.75 -9.02 -9.76
CA GLY A 404 2.82 -9.98 -10.02
C GLY A 404 3.93 -9.87 -8.97
N LEU A 405 4.63 -10.97 -8.71
CA LEU A 405 5.74 -10.98 -7.75
C LEU A 405 7.00 -10.41 -8.38
N LEU A 406 7.52 -9.32 -7.80
CA LEU A 406 8.77 -8.68 -8.20
C LEU A 406 9.72 -8.56 -7.00
N VAL A 407 11.01 -8.43 -7.30
CA VAL A 407 12.04 -8.08 -6.31
C VAL A 407 12.58 -6.70 -6.64
N LEU A 408 12.67 -5.86 -5.61
CA LEU A 408 13.19 -4.50 -5.68
C LEU A 408 14.32 -4.34 -4.66
N SER A 409 15.37 -3.61 -5.02
CA SER A 409 16.53 -3.40 -4.15
C SER A 409 16.66 -1.92 -3.75
N THR A 410 17.09 -1.68 -2.52
CA THR A 410 17.31 -0.33 -1.99
C THR A 410 18.49 -0.28 -1.05
N ARG A 411 19.24 0.82 -1.03
CA ARG A 411 20.33 1.05 -0.08
C ARG A 411 19.82 1.25 1.34
N LYS A 412 18.71 1.98 1.47
CA LYS A 412 18.09 2.33 2.75
C LYS A 412 16.61 2.02 2.73
N LEU A 413 16.09 1.62 3.88
CA LEU A 413 14.71 1.20 4.04
C LEU A 413 14.08 1.91 5.24
N VAL A 414 12.88 2.46 5.05
CA VAL A 414 12.05 2.94 6.15
C VAL A 414 10.72 2.20 6.14
N ILE A 415 10.39 1.55 7.24
CA ILE A 415 9.13 0.84 7.41
C ILE A 415 8.14 1.77 8.12
N ALA A 416 7.19 2.31 7.36
CA ALA A 416 6.17 3.26 7.81
C ALA A 416 4.74 2.67 7.69
N THR A 417 4.61 1.35 7.85
CA THR A 417 3.34 0.61 7.71
C THR A 417 2.32 0.87 8.82
N GLY A 418 2.74 1.52 9.91
CA GLY A 418 1.91 1.81 11.08
C GLY A 418 1.46 0.58 11.87
N LEU A 419 0.80 0.81 13.00
CA LEU A 419 0.35 -0.23 13.95
C LEU A 419 -1.09 -0.73 13.68
N THR A 420 -1.77 -0.17 12.68
CA THR A 420 -3.20 -0.39 12.39
C THR A 420 -3.44 -0.94 10.97
N SER A 421 -2.56 -1.83 10.53
CA SER A 421 -2.59 -2.40 9.18
C SER A 421 -3.20 -3.79 9.11
N THR A 422 -2.90 -4.68 10.07
CA THR A 422 -3.43 -6.04 10.09
C THR A 422 -4.55 -6.18 11.12
N PRO A 423 -5.82 -6.36 10.71
CA PRO A 423 -6.93 -6.48 11.63
C PRO A 423 -6.79 -7.74 12.48
N PHE A 424 -7.27 -7.65 13.71
CA PHE A 424 -7.43 -8.81 14.57
C PHE A 424 -8.93 -9.14 14.68
N ILE A 425 -9.34 -10.31 14.18
CA ILE A 425 -10.67 -10.88 14.42
C ILE A 425 -10.48 -12.09 15.34
N PRO A 426 -11.12 -12.14 16.53
CA PRO A 426 -11.07 -13.32 17.39
C PRO A 426 -11.65 -14.54 16.67
N LYS A 427 -11.17 -15.74 17.02
CA LYS A 427 -11.79 -16.98 16.55
C LYS A 427 -13.05 -17.25 17.35
N PHE A 428 -14.17 -17.51 16.68
CA PHE A 428 -15.43 -17.88 17.32
C PHE A 428 -15.87 -19.30 16.92
N SER A 429 -16.54 -19.98 17.84
CA SER A 429 -17.29 -21.20 17.48
C SER A 429 -18.48 -20.81 16.58
N GLY A 430 -18.72 -21.57 15.51
CA GLY A 430 -19.85 -21.32 14.59
C GLY A 430 -19.65 -20.23 13.54
N GLU A 431 -18.42 -19.72 13.35
CA GLU A 431 -18.12 -18.70 12.32
C GLU A 431 -18.62 -19.05 10.92
N LYS A 432 -18.49 -20.32 10.52
CA LYS A 432 -18.93 -20.77 9.20
C LYS A 432 -20.44 -20.60 9.03
N THR A 433 -21.20 -21.09 10.00
CA THR A 433 -22.67 -20.97 10.05
C THR A 433 -23.12 -19.50 10.05
N PHE A 434 -22.43 -18.64 10.80
CA PHE A 434 -22.75 -17.22 10.80
C PHE A 434 -22.40 -16.55 9.47
N LYS A 435 -21.30 -16.90 8.80
CA LYS A 435 -20.94 -16.31 7.48
C LYS A 435 -21.88 -16.74 6.35
N GLU A 436 -22.57 -17.87 6.49
CA GLU A 436 -23.59 -18.32 5.53
C GLU A 436 -24.88 -17.50 5.64
N SER A 437 -25.18 -16.92 6.80
CA SER A 437 -26.44 -16.25 7.12
C SER A 437 -26.32 -14.73 7.41
N GLY A 438 -25.13 -14.30 7.84
CA GLY A 438 -24.82 -12.95 8.33
C GLY A 438 -23.49 -12.42 7.78
N LEU A 439 -23.08 -11.24 8.26
CA LEU A 439 -21.82 -10.58 7.88
C LEU A 439 -20.85 -10.52 9.07
N LEU A 440 -19.71 -11.20 8.99
CA LEU A 440 -18.64 -11.11 10.00
C LEU A 440 -17.43 -10.37 9.42
N ILE A 441 -17.15 -9.17 9.92
CA ILE A 441 -16.08 -8.30 9.41
C ILE A 441 -15.32 -7.60 10.54
N HIS A 442 -14.12 -7.11 10.26
CA HIS A 442 -13.43 -6.16 11.15
C HIS A 442 -13.90 -4.73 10.86
N SER A 443 -13.81 -3.84 11.85
CA SER A 443 -14.09 -2.40 11.70
C SER A 443 -13.30 -1.70 10.58
N ARG A 444 -12.18 -2.27 10.14
CA ARG A 444 -11.40 -1.80 8.98
C ARG A 444 -12.23 -1.88 7.69
N ASP A 445 -12.98 -2.97 7.56
CA ASP A 445 -13.70 -3.31 6.33
C ASP A 445 -15.16 -2.81 6.40
N PHE A 446 -15.49 -1.99 7.41
CA PHE A 446 -16.81 -1.38 7.59
C PHE A 446 -17.25 -0.51 6.40
N PRO A 447 -16.40 0.37 5.82
CA PRO A 447 -16.75 1.17 4.64
C PRO A 447 -17.36 0.38 3.49
N GLN A 448 -16.78 -0.78 3.17
CA GLN A 448 -17.13 -1.64 2.05
C GLN A 448 -18.52 -2.29 2.19
N HIS A 449 -19.11 -2.22 3.39
CA HIS A 449 -20.38 -2.87 3.72
C HIS A 449 -21.44 -1.90 4.24
N THR A 450 -21.23 -0.58 4.09
CA THR A 450 -22.16 0.44 4.57
C THR A 450 -23.56 0.30 3.98
N ASP A 451 -23.72 -0.11 2.72
CA ASP A 451 -25.04 -0.35 2.10
C ASP A 451 -25.86 -1.42 2.84
N ARG A 452 -25.21 -2.53 3.25
CA ARG A 452 -25.84 -3.59 4.04
C ARG A 452 -26.05 -3.16 5.47
N LEU A 453 -25.05 -2.50 6.08
CA LEU A 453 -25.06 -2.12 7.49
C LEU A 453 -25.97 -0.93 7.83
N PHE A 454 -26.28 -0.08 6.84
CA PHE A 454 -27.21 1.04 6.99
C PHE A 454 -28.64 0.72 6.56
N ASN A 455 -28.91 -0.53 6.19
CA ASN A 455 -30.27 -0.98 5.94
C ASN A 455 -31.07 -0.98 7.26
N LYS A 456 -32.20 -0.24 7.28
CA LYS A 456 -33.05 -0.08 8.47
C LYS A 456 -33.69 -1.39 8.95
N SER A 457 -33.80 -2.38 8.08
CA SER A 457 -34.28 -3.72 8.44
C SER A 457 -33.20 -4.58 9.10
N SER A 458 -31.94 -4.15 9.08
CA SER A 458 -30.83 -4.90 9.65
C SER A 458 -30.64 -4.61 11.15
N THR A 459 -30.08 -5.57 11.87
CA THR A 459 -29.56 -5.41 13.23
C THR A 459 -28.05 -5.64 13.23
N VAL A 460 -27.29 -4.75 13.87
CA VAL A 460 -25.82 -4.80 13.86
C VAL A 460 -25.30 -5.02 15.28
N THR A 461 -24.48 -6.06 15.45
CA THR A 461 -23.73 -6.29 16.68
C THR A 461 -22.31 -5.79 16.49
N VAL A 462 -21.84 -4.91 17.38
CA VAL A 462 -20.48 -4.37 17.38
C VAL A 462 -19.74 -4.95 18.57
N LEU A 463 -18.64 -5.66 18.32
CA LEU A 463 -17.78 -6.21 19.37
C LEU A 463 -16.58 -5.30 19.60
N GLY A 464 -16.55 -4.63 20.75
CA GLY A 464 -15.44 -3.76 21.16
C GLY A 464 -15.89 -2.57 22.00
N GLY A 465 -14.98 -2.03 22.81
CA GLY A 465 -15.22 -0.84 23.63
C GLY A 465 -14.38 0.38 23.25
N SER A 466 -13.66 0.32 22.12
CA SER A 466 -12.73 1.34 21.62
C SER A 466 -13.45 2.44 20.81
N LYS A 467 -12.72 3.52 20.45
CA LYS A 467 -13.26 4.59 19.59
C LYS A 467 -13.86 4.07 18.29
N SER A 468 -13.22 3.08 17.63
CA SER A 468 -13.77 2.46 16.42
C SER A 468 -15.14 1.80 16.66
N ALA A 469 -15.36 1.21 17.84
CA ALA A 469 -16.64 0.60 18.18
C ALA A 469 -17.73 1.67 18.36
N TRP A 470 -17.37 2.81 18.97
CA TRP A 470 -18.26 3.96 19.10
C TRP A 470 -18.61 4.55 17.73
N ASP A 471 -17.66 4.64 16.81
CA ASP A 471 -17.88 5.17 15.47
C ASP A 471 -18.84 4.31 14.66
N VAL A 472 -18.64 2.98 14.64
CA VAL A 472 -19.55 2.05 13.98
C VAL A 472 -20.95 2.10 14.62
N ALA A 473 -21.02 2.08 15.97
CA ALA A 473 -22.29 2.13 16.67
C ALA A 473 -23.06 3.43 16.40
N TYR A 474 -22.37 4.58 16.41
CA TYR A 474 -22.96 5.87 16.09
C TYR A 474 -23.43 5.93 14.63
N ALA A 475 -22.60 5.49 13.69
CA ALA A 475 -22.93 5.53 12.26
C ALA A 475 -24.19 4.72 11.94
N CYS A 476 -24.35 3.54 12.53
CA CYS A 476 -25.55 2.72 12.38
C CYS A 476 -26.76 3.32 13.13
N ALA A 477 -26.61 3.64 14.42
CA ALA A 477 -27.73 4.04 15.27
C ALA A 477 -28.30 5.42 14.90
N SER A 478 -27.46 6.36 14.44
CA SER A 478 -27.92 7.67 13.94
C SER A 478 -28.82 7.54 12.70
N ARG A 479 -28.70 6.44 11.95
CA ARG A 479 -29.52 6.09 10.78
C ARG A 479 -30.72 5.19 11.12
N ASN A 480 -31.00 4.99 12.41
CA ASN A 480 -32.06 4.12 12.95
C ASN A 480 -31.88 2.63 12.67
N VAL A 481 -30.63 2.16 12.52
CA VAL A 481 -30.31 0.73 12.55
C VAL A 481 -30.09 0.32 14.01
N PRO A 482 -30.82 -0.68 14.55
CA PRO A 482 -30.60 -1.19 15.90
C PRO A 482 -29.18 -1.72 16.10
N VAL A 483 -28.53 -1.34 17.20
CA VAL A 483 -27.16 -1.77 17.52
C VAL A 483 -27.08 -2.49 18.86
N ASN A 484 -26.43 -3.65 18.88
CA ASN A 484 -25.94 -4.29 20.10
C ASN A 484 -24.45 -4.02 20.26
N LEU A 485 -24.05 -3.19 21.23
CA LEU A 485 -22.65 -2.90 21.52
C LEU A 485 -22.16 -3.86 22.61
N VAL A 486 -21.34 -4.83 22.24
CA VAL A 486 -20.81 -5.86 23.13
C VAL A 486 -19.38 -5.49 23.57
N ILE A 487 -19.20 -5.33 24.87
CA ILE A 487 -17.91 -5.05 25.50
C ILE A 487 -17.57 -6.22 26.42
N ARG A 488 -16.42 -6.85 26.16
CA ARG A 488 -15.97 -8.03 26.89
C ARG A 488 -15.92 -7.79 28.40
N SER A 489 -16.58 -8.67 29.17
CA SER A 489 -16.42 -8.74 30.63
C SER A 489 -14.98 -9.08 30.99
N SER A 490 -14.38 -10.06 30.29
CA SER A 490 -12.99 -10.48 30.46
C SER A 490 -11.94 -9.45 30.02
N GLY A 491 -12.34 -8.38 29.32
CA GLY A 491 -11.43 -7.37 28.79
C GLY A 491 -11.18 -6.18 29.72
N GLN A 492 -10.51 -5.17 29.17
CA GLN A 492 -10.22 -3.88 29.84
C GLN A 492 -11.47 -3.03 30.11
N GLY A 493 -12.59 -3.36 29.46
CA GLY A 493 -13.80 -2.57 29.49
C GLY A 493 -13.81 -1.43 28.46
N PRO A 494 -14.69 -0.44 28.65
CA PRO A 494 -14.82 0.71 27.74
C PRO A 494 -13.58 1.59 27.72
N THR A 495 -13.25 2.14 26.55
CA THR A 495 -12.19 3.14 26.38
C THR A 495 -12.58 4.45 27.07
N TRP A 496 -11.58 5.27 27.43
CA TRP A 496 -11.85 6.63 27.89
C TRP A 496 -12.43 7.45 26.73
N MET A 497 -13.56 8.12 26.97
CA MET A 497 -14.12 9.13 26.06
C MET A 497 -14.26 10.45 26.80
N ALA A 498 -13.98 11.55 26.12
CA ALA A 498 -14.13 12.90 26.67
C ALA A 498 -14.67 13.87 25.59
N PRO A 499 -15.36 14.96 25.97
CA PRO A 499 -15.56 16.08 25.06
C PRO A 499 -14.22 16.77 24.72
N PRO A 500 -14.15 17.59 23.66
CA PRO A 500 -12.93 18.31 23.28
C PRO A 500 -12.44 19.32 24.33
N TYR A 501 -13.36 19.81 25.17
CA TYR A 501 -13.07 20.75 26.26
C TYR A 501 -13.33 20.10 27.60
N VAL A 502 -12.29 19.99 28.42
CA VAL A 502 -12.29 19.33 29.73
C VAL A 502 -11.83 20.28 30.83
N THR A 503 -11.88 19.82 32.07
CA THR A 503 -11.59 20.56 33.32
C THR A 503 -12.61 21.67 33.61
N PRO A 504 -12.69 22.14 34.87
CA PRO A 504 -13.57 23.24 35.24
C PRO A 504 -13.35 24.54 34.45
N VAL A 505 -12.16 24.73 33.86
CA VAL A 505 -11.81 25.91 33.04
C VAL A 505 -12.05 25.69 31.53
N LYS A 506 -12.67 24.58 31.12
CA LYS A 506 -12.95 24.23 29.71
C LYS A 506 -11.71 24.33 28.82
N ALA A 507 -10.62 23.75 29.28
CA ALA A 507 -9.38 23.67 28.51
C ALA A 507 -9.55 22.69 27.34
N TRP A 508 -9.08 23.10 26.17
CA TRP A 508 -8.99 22.23 24.99
C TRP A 508 -8.00 21.09 25.25
N LEU A 509 -8.49 19.86 25.29
CA LEU A 509 -7.78 18.66 25.75
C LEU A 509 -6.46 18.42 25.00
N GLU A 510 -6.45 18.52 23.68
CA GLU A 510 -5.26 18.29 22.86
C GLU A 510 -4.16 19.31 23.19
N LYS A 511 -4.49 20.61 23.20
CA LYS A 511 -3.54 21.66 23.60
C LYS A 511 -3.15 21.56 25.07
N LEU A 512 -4.02 21.03 25.93
CA LEU A 512 -3.75 20.86 27.35
C LEU A 512 -2.59 19.89 27.57
N VAL A 513 -2.61 18.71 26.93
CA VAL A 513 -1.54 17.71 27.13
C VAL A 513 -0.19 18.11 26.52
N HIS A 514 -0.18 19.09 25.62
CA HIS A 514 1.03 19.68 25.05
C HIS A 514 1.60 20.85 25.86
N ARG A 515 1.13 21.11 27.09
CA ARG A 515 1.75 22.08 27.98
C ARG A 515 2.78 21.41 28.86
N ARG A 516 4.01 21.93 28.86
CA ARG A 516 5.15 21.34 29.57
C ARG A 516 4.86 21.09 31.06
N PHE A 517 4.19 22.03 31.74
CA PHE A 517 3.86 21.85 33.16
C PHE A 517 2.97 20.63 33.44
N LEU A 518 2.10 20.24 32.51
CA LEU A 518 1.25 19.06 32.68
C LEU A 518 1.99 17.76 32.46
N THR A 519 3.03 17.77 31.62
CA THR A 519 3.91 16.62 31.45
C THR A 519 4.59 16.24 32.75
N TRP A 520 4.80 17.18 33.68
CA TRP A 520 5.40 16.92 35.00
C TRP A 520 4.50 16.08 35.90
N LEU A 521 3.19 16.13 35.68
CA LEU A 521 2.19 15.36 36.45
C LEU A 521 2.04 13.92 35.90
N SER A 522 2.66 13.61 34.76
CA SER A 522 2.81 12.24 34.24
C SER A 522 4.19 11.70 34.61
N PRO A 523 4.30 10.46 35.13
CA PRO A 523 5.58 9.76 35.13
C PRO A 523 6.09 9.67 33.68
N CYS A 524 7.38 9.93 33.43
CA CYS A 524 7.97 9.95 32.10
C CYS A 524 9.46 9.63 32.19
N ILE A 525 9.90 8.46 31.68
CA ILE A 525 11.29 7.99 31.84
C ILE A 525 12.31 8.84 31.05
N TRP A 526 11.87 9.48 29.97
CA TRP A 526 12.63 10.48 29.21
C TRP A 526 12.26 11.93 29.59
N GLY A 527 11.60 12.12 30.74
CA GLY A 527 11.10 13.44 31.16
C GLY A 527 12.20 14.47 31.39
N ASP A 528 13.41 14.03 31.73
CA ASP A 528 14.56 14.91 31.97
C ASP A 528 14.99 15.68 30.70
N GLU A 529 14.52 15.24 29.53
CA GLU A 529 14.84 15.88 28.26
C GLU A 529 14.24 17.28 28.12
N ASP A 530 13.25 17.59 28.94
CA ASP A 530 12.57 18.87 28.95
C ASP A 530 13.33 19.93 29.83
N GLY A 531 14.30 19.49 30.64
CA GLY A 531 15.12 20.33 31.53
C GLY A 531 14.53 20.65 32.91
N PHE A 532 13.48 19.94 33.35
CA PHE A 532 12.80 20.08 34.65
C PHE A 532 12.78 18.76 35.43
N ASP A 533 13.87 18.01 35.38
CA ASP A 533 14.10 16.75 36.10
C ASP A 533 13.84 16.88 37.61
N SER A 534 14.33 17.94 38.24
CA SER A 534 14.16 18.20 39.68
C SER A 534 12.68 18.31 40.09
N VAL A 535 11.86 18.92 39.23
CA VAL A 535 10.40 19.06 39.46
C VAL A 535 9.73 17.69 39.39
N ARG A 536 10.06 16.87 38.38
CA ARG A 536 9.52 15.50 38.27
C ARG A 536 9.99 14.60 39.40
N ASN A 537 11.27 14.69 39.79
CA ASN A 537 11.84 13.93 40.89
C ASN A 537 11.11 14.25 42.21
N PHE A 538 10.77 15.52 42.45
CA PHE A 538 9.91 15.87 43.58
C PHE A 538 8.49 15.29 43.44
N LEU A 539 7.83 15.52 42.31
CA LEU A 539 6.42 15.12 42.09
C LEU A 539 6.21 13.61 42.14
N HIS A 540 7.13 12.80 41.62
CA HIS A 540 6.96 11.35 41.56
C HIS A 540 7.79 10.60 42.61
N GLY A 541 8.96 11.13 43.00
CA GLY A 541 9.86 10.51 43.96
C GLY A 541 9.50 10.77 45.42
N SER A 542 8.94 11.94 45.75
CA SER A 542 8.54 12.26 47.13
C SER A 542 7.11 11.81 47.46
N TRP A 543 6.84 11.52 48.74
CA TRP A 543 5.49 11.18 49.19
C TRP A 543 4.50 12.34 48.98
N LEU A 544 4.91 13.57 49.31
CA LEU A 544 4.05 14.75 49.17
C LEU A 544 3.76 15.07 47.71
N GLY A 545 4.78 15.05 46.85
CA GLY A 545 4.63 15.23 45.41
C GLY A 545 3.65 14.23 44.82
N ARG A 546 3.74 12.95 45.21
CA ARG A 546 2.80 11.93 44.73
C ARG A 546 1.36 12.23 45.14
N LYS A 547 1.11 12.80 46.32
CA LYS A 547 -0.25 13.23 46.70
C LYS A 547 -0.79 14.35 45.81
N VAL A 548 0.06 15.27 45.35
CA VAL A 548 -0.32 16.31 44.37
C VAL A 548 -0.68 15.66 43.03
N VAL A 549 0.15 14.73 42.55
CA VAL A 549 -0.11 13.98 41.31
C VAL A 549 -1.42 13.17 41.43
N ASP A 550 -1.65 12.48 42.54
CA ASP A 550 -2.86 11.71 42.80
C ASP A 550 -4.12 12.59 42.72
N ALA A 551 -4.08 13.77 43.36
CA ALA A 551 -5.16 14.72 43.34
C ALA A 551 -5.43 15.24 41.92
N PHE A 552 -4.38 15.57 41.15
CA PHE A 552 -4.53 15.99 39.76
C PHE A 552 -5.25 14.93 38.91
N TRP A 553 -4.78 13.68 38.95
CA TRP A 553 -5.39 12.60 38.16
C TRP A 553 -6.81 12.27 38.61
N TRP A 554 -7.10 12.41 39.90
CA TRP A 554 -8.45 12.28 40.43
C TRP A 554 -9.37 13.38 39.91
N VAL A 555 -8.96 14.65 39.95
CA VAL A 555 -9.73 15.78 39.40
C VAL A 555 -9.98 15.57 37.92
N LEU A 556 -8.93 15.29 37.13
CA LEU A 556 -9.05 15.07 35.69
C LEU A 556 -10.01 13.92 35.36
N SER A 557 -9.86 12.78 36.06
CA SER A 557 -10.73 11.61 35.84
C SER A 557 -12.18 11.88 36.24
N THR A 558 -12.41 12.62 37.32
CA THR A 558 -13.74 12.92 37.84
C THR A 558 -14.47 13.91 36.95
N ASP A 559 -13.77 14.97 36.53
CA ASP A 559 -14.32 15.99 35.66
C ASP A 559 -14.71 15.43 34.29
N ALA A 560 -13.81 14.68 33.65
CA ALA A 560 -14.11 14.04 32.36
C ALA A 560 -15.33 13.09 32.45
N ASN A 561 -15.41 12.27 33.51
CA ASN A 561 -16.57 11.40 33.73
C ASN A 561 -17.87 12.19 33.99
N ALA A 562 -17.79 13.27 34.74
CA ALA A 562 -18.94 14.14 35.03
C ALA A 562 -19.47 14.80 33.76
N LEU A 563 -18.58 15.28 32.88
CA LEU A 563 -18.93 15.86 31.58
C LEU A 563 -19.62 14.84 30.66
N MET A 564 -19.14 13.60 30.64
CA MET A 564 -19.79 12.52 29.88
C MET A 564 -21.16 12.15 30.47
N GLY A 565 -21.34 12.27 31.79
CA GLY A 565 -22.62 12.01 32.43
C GLY A 565 -23.08 10.55 32.33
N TYR A 566 -22.14 9.60 32.36
CA TYR A 566 -22.41 8.16 32.24
C TYR A 566 -23.47 7.67 33.23
N ASP A 567 -23.45 8.17 34.47
CA ASP A 567 -24.33 7.73 35.55
C ASP A 567 -25.78 8.25 35.43
N LYS A 568 -26.10 9.03 34.37
CA LYS A 568 -27.46 9.56 34.16
C LYS A 568 -28.47 8.51 33.66
N HIS A 569 -28.02 7.34 33.22
CA HIS A 569 -28.88 6.25 32.75
C HIS A 569 -28.20 4.89 32.94
N PRO A 570 -28.93 3.81 33.31
CA PRO A 570 -28.34 2.49 33.52
C PRO A 570 -27.53 1.96 32.33
N GLU A 571 -28.02 2.14 31.10
CA GLU A 571 -27.29 1.73 29.89
C GLU A 571 -26.01 2.53 29.65
N THR A 572 -26.00 3.86 29.89
CA THR A 572 -24.80 4.66 29.69
C THR A 572 -23.76 4.45 30.80
N ALA A 573 -24.19 4.04 32.00
CA ALA A 573 -23.30 3.71 33.10
C ALA A 573 -22.36 2.54 32.77
N LYS A 574 -22.80 1.62 31.91
CA LYS A 574 -22.00 0.50 31.40
C LYS A 574 -20.77 0.95 30.58
N LEU A 575 -20.78 2.18 30.05
CA LEU A 575 -19.68 2.75 29.25
C LEU A 575 -18.66 3.53 30.09
N LYS A 576 -18.85 3.62 31.41
CA LYS A 576 -17.92 4.32 32.30
C LYS A 576 -16.57 3.58 32.35
N PRO A 577 -15.43 4.26 32.10
CA PRO A 577 -14.11 3.65 32.19
C PRO A 577 -13.85 3.04 33.59
N ARG A 578 -13.22 1.87 33.62
CA ARG A 578 -12.97 1.11 34.87
C ARG A 578 -11.80 1.62 35.70
N HIS A 579 -10.84 2.28 35.04
CA HIS A 579 -9.58 2.72 35.64
C HIS A 579 -9.34 4.20 35.41
N SER A 580 -8.54 4.82 36.29
CA SER A 580 -8.17 6.24 36.18
C SER A 580 -7.50 6.56 34.83
N ALA A 581 -7.72 7.78 34.33
CA ALA A 581 -7.10 8.32 33.12
C ALA A 581 -5.56 8.32 33.18
N LEU A 582 -4.97 8.17 34.37
CA LEU A 582 -3.54 7.91 34.50
C LEU A 582 -3.15 6.71 33.62
N TRP A 583 -3.83 5.56 33.70
CA TRP A 583 -3.29 4.28 33.20
C TRP A 583 -3.55 3.96 31.72
N ILE A 584 -4.19 4.85 30.96
CA ILE A 584 -4.82 4.49 29.67
C ILE A 584 -3.97 4.74 28.41
N GLY A 585 -2.98 5.63 28.48
CA GLY A 585 -2.17 5.99 27.30
C GLY A 585 -3.02 6.64 26.21
N SER A 586 -2.85 6.21 24.96
CA SER A 586 -3.63 6.64 23.80
C SER A 586 -4.94 5.86 23.60
N GLY A 587 -5.31 4.97 24.52
CA GLY A 587 -6.64 4.35 24.61
C GLY A 587 -7.75 5.33 25.00
N LEU A 588 -7.77 6.50 24.38
CA LEU A 588 -8.64 7.64 24.63
C LEU A 588 -9.29 8.05 23.31
N GLY A 589 -10.57 8.40 23.35
CA GLY A 589 -11.27 9.04 22.25
C GLY A 589 -11.86 10.39 22.65
N ILE A 590 -12.00 11.27 21.67
CA ILE A 590 -12.67 12.56 21.80
C ILE A 590 -14.01 12.46 21.08
N LEU A 591 -15.07 12.95 21.73
CA LEU A 591 -16.39 13.01 21.12
C LEU A 591 -16.39 14.00 19.95
N ASN A 592 -16.55 13.46 18.74
CA ASN A 592 -16.52 14.22 17.49
C ASN A 592 -17.78 14.00 16.62
N PHE A 593 -18.86 13.51 17.22
CA PHE A 593 -20.13 13.25 16.55
C PHE A 593 -20.99 14.52 16.47
N ASP A 594 -21.75 14.66 15.39
CA ASP A 594 -22.68 15.78 15.21
C ASP A 594 -23.92 15.68 16.13
N GLY A 595 -24.27 14.46 16.55
CA GLY A 595 -25.42 14.16 17.41
C GLY A 595 -25.04 13.60 18.79
N ASP A 596 -26.02 13.54 19.68
CA ASP A 596 -25.87 13.01 21.04
C ASP A 596 -25.85 11.46 21.05
N PHE A 597 -24.66 10.86 20.92
CA PHE A 597 -24.48 9.41 20.95
C PHE A 597 -25.00 8.78 22.26
N LEU A 598 -24.76 9.41 23.41
CA LEU A 598 -25.28 8.91 24.68
C LEU A 598 -26.83 8.99 24.72
N GLY A 599 -27.41 9.96 24.03
CA GLY A 599 -28.84 10.06 23.79
C GLY A 599 -29.39 8.86 23.02
N LEU A 600 -28.69 8.40 21.98
CA LEU A 600 -29.08 7.20 21.21
C LEU A 600 -29.09 5.95 22.10
N ILE A 601 -28.15 5.83 23.04
CA ILE A 601 -28.12 4.75 24.03
C ILE A 601 -29.30 4.86 25.00
N ARG A 602 -29.57 6.06 25.54
CA ARG A 602 -30.73 6.29 26.43
C ARG A 602 -32.07 6.01 25.75
N GLN A 603 -32.16 6.24 24.44
CA GLN A 603 -33.35 5.93 23.63
C GLN A 603 -33.47 4.43 23.28
N GLY A 604 -32.51 3.59 23.65
CA GLY A 604 -32.52 2.17 23.35
C GLY A 604 -32.14 1.79 21.91
N LYS A 605 -31.66 2.75 21.11
CA LYS A 605 -31.17 2.49 19.74
C LYS A 605 -29.82 1.76 19.73
N VAL A 606 -29.04 1.96 20.78
CA VAL A 606 -27.83 1.18 21.08
C VAL A 606 -28.02 0.52 22.43
N LYS A 607 -27.99 -0.81 22.46
CA LYS A 607 -28.03 -1.61 23.70
C LYS A 607 -26.63 -2.04 24.07
N VAL A 608 -26.20 -1.78 25.31
CA VAL A 608 -24.83 -2.08 25.74
C VAL A 608 -24.80 -3.37 26.55
N HIS A 609 -23.97 -4.32 26.13
CA HIS A 609 -23.82 -5.63 26.76
C HIS A 609 -22.41 -5.77 27.33
N ILE A 610 -22.28 -6.07 28.62
CA ILE A 610 -20.99 -6.34 29.27
C ILE A 610 -20.86 -7.86 29.43
N ALA A 611 -20.44 -8.52 28.36
CA ALA A 611 -20.32 -9.98 28.29
C ALA A 611 -19.31 -10.38 27.22
N ASP A 612 -18.83 -11.61 27.29
CA ASP A 612 -17.95 -12.21 26.28
C ASP A 612 -18.78 -12.95 25.22
N VAL A 613 -18.36 -12.89 23.95
CA VAL A 613 -18.98 -13.68 22.88
C VAL A 613 -18.49 -15.12 22.98
N VAL A 614 -19.40 -16.07 23.17
CA VAL A 614 -19.07 -17.50 23.37
C VAL A 614 -19.36 -18.37 22.15
N GLY A 615 -20.20 -17.90 21.23
CA GLY A 615 -20.52 -18.63 20.00
C GLY A 615 -21.35 -17.82 19.02
N LEU A 616 -21.32 -18.24 17.76
CA LEU A 616 -22.11 -17.69 16.68
C LEU A 616 -23.04 -18.78 16.12
N GLY A 617 -24.27 -18.42 15.78
CA GLY A 617 -25.25 -19.29 15.15
C GLY A 617 -25.74 -18.72 13.81
N GLU A 618 -26.88 -19.20 13.33
CA GLU A 618 -27.57 -18.59 12.19
C GLU A 618 -28.13 -17.23 12.63
N ASN A 619 -27.65 -16.14 12.03
CA ASN A 619 -27.97 -14.75 12.40
C ASN A 619 -27.96 -14.43 13.91
N THR A 620 -27.17 -15.16 14.70
CA THR A 620 -27.20 -15.04 16.17
C THR A 620 -25.81 -14.96 16.78
N VAL A 621 -25.68 -14.18 17.86
CA VAL A 621 -24.48 -14.05 18.69
C VAL A 621 -24.83 -14.42 20.12
N SER A 622 -24.22 -15.49 20.64
CA SER A 622 -24.41 -15.94 22.01
C SER A 622 -23.36 -15.34 22.95
N LEU A 623 -23.82 -14.82 24.09
CA LEU A 623 -23.00 -14.16 25.10
C LEU A 623 -22.82 -15.03 26.35
N SER A 624 -21.75 -14.75 27.11
CA SER A 624 -21.36 -15.49 28.31
C SER A 624 -22.35 -15.40 29.47
N ASP A 625 -23.27 -14.43 29.45
CA ASP A 625 -24.34 -14.27 30.44
C ASP A 625 -25.62 -15.04 30.07
N GLY A 626 -25.59 -15.81 28.98
CA GLY A 626 -26.73 -16.58 28.46
C GLY A 626 -27.62 -15.81 27.48
N THR A 627 -27.34 -14.53 27.24
CA THR A 627 -28.06 -13.73 26.24
C THR A 627 -27.76 -14.23 24.82
N VAL A 628 -28.79 -14.33 23.98
CA VAL A 628 -28.65 -14.59 22.54
C VAL A 628 -29.16 -13.37 21.80
N LEU A 629 -28.30 -12.80 20.95
CA LEU A 629 -28.59 -11.62 20.16
C LEU A 629 -28.87 -12.00 18.71
N GLU A 630 -30.07 -11.72 18.23
CA GLU A 630 -30.38 -11.72 16.79
C GLU A 630 -29.64 -10.57 16.09
N THR A 631 -28.93 -10.85 15.00
CA THR A 631 -28.09 -9.88 14.31
C THR A 631 -27.77 -10.30 12.88
N ASP A 632 -27.83 -9.36 11.94
CA ASP A 632 -27.46 -9.57 10.54
C ASP A 632 -25.97 -9.41 10.28
N ALA A 633 -25.29 -8.68 11.17
CA ALA A 633 -23.86 -8.45 11.09
C ALA A 633 -23.20 -8.44 12.47
N LEU A 634 -21.96 -8.95 12.52
CA LEU A 634 -21.04 -8.82 13.63
C LEU A 634 -19.80 -8.04 13.15
N VAL A 635 -19.67 -6.80 13.61
CA VAL A 635 -18.53 -5.92 13.31
C VAL A 635 -17.55 -5.96 14.48
N CYS A 636 -16.38 -6.54 14.25
CA CYS A 636 -15.32 -6.65 15.24
C CYS A 636 -14.45 -5.38 15.26
N ALA A 637 -14.62 -4.55 16.30
CA ALA A 637 -13.73 -3.44 16.65
C ALA A 637 -12.68 -3.89 17.69
N THR A 638 -12.01 -5.01 17.37
CA THR A 638 -11.22 -5.82 18.29
C THR A 638 -9.72 -5.53 18.25
N GLY A 639 -9.30 -4.52 17.49
CA GLY A 639 -7.93 -4.03 17.43
C GLY A 639 -7.10 -4.68 16.33
N TRP A 640 -5.78 -4.63 16.47
CA TRP A 640 -4.85 -4.89 15.39
C TRP A 640 -3.72 -5.81 15.86
N LYS A 641 -3.11 -6.53 14.93
CA LYS A 641 -1.86 -7.25 15.22
C LYS A 641 -0.73 -6.23 15.34
N ALA A 642 0.04 -6.31 16.42
CA ALA A 642 1.10 -5.37 16.79
C ALA A 642 2.41 -5.58 16.01
N ARG A 643 2.34 -5.81 14.70
CA ARG A 643 3.52 -6.06 13.86
C ARG A 643 3.31 -5.55 12.42
N PRO A 644 4.38 -5.10 11.74
CA PRO A 644 4.32 -4.84 10.31
C PRO A 644 3.79 -6.07 9.55
N PRO A 645 2.94 -5.90 8.52
CA PRO A 645 2.44 -6.99 7.69
C PRO A 645 3.48 -7.49 6.69
N ILE A 646 4.72 -7.66 7.12
CA ILE A 646 5.91 -7.98 6.31
C ILE A 646 6.62 -9.17 6.96
N THR A 647 7.04 -10.12 6.14
CA THR A 647 7.92 -11.22 6.57
C THR A 647 9.37 -10.78 6.48
N PHE A 648 10.13 -10.90 7.56
CA PHE A 648 11.57 -10.61 7.57
C PHE A 648 12.36 -11.89 7.37
N LEU A 649 13.30 -11.88 6.44
CA LEU A 649 14.15 -13.02 6.08
C LEU A 649 15.64 -12.70 6.34
N PRO A 650 16.42 -13.66 6.85
CA PRO A 650 16.01 -15.00 7.27
C PRO A 650 15.12 -14.98 8.52
N GLN A 651 14.45 -16.10 8.81
CA GLN A 651 13.58 -16.24 9.97
C GLN A 651 14.33 -15.85 11.26
N GLY A 652 13.71 -14.99 12.09
CA GLY A 652 14.30 -14.46 13.32
C GLY A 652 14.98 -13.09 13.17
N LEU A 653 15.06 -12.55 11.94
CA LEU A 653 15.55 -11.19 11.71
C LEU A 653 14.68 -10.13 12.41
N ASP A 654 13.36 -10.31 12.42
CA ASP A 654 12.42 -9.46 13.15
C ASP A 654 12.76 -9.34 14.65
N ALA A 655 13.09 -10.44 15.31
CA ALA A 655 13.53 -10.45 16.71
C ALA A 655 14.84 -9.66 16.88
N LYS A 656 15.82 -9.89 15.99
CA LYS A 656 17.11 -9.18 15.99
C LYS A 656 16.91 -7.67 15.84
N LEU A 657 15.99 -7.26 14.96
CA LEU A 657 15.66 -5.86 14.70
C LEU A 657 14.87 -5.19 15.85
N GLY A 658 14.47 -5.94 16.88
CA GLY A 658 13.71 -5.40 18.01
C GLY A 658 12.20 -5.29 17.76
N LEU A 659 11.67 -6.10 16.84
CA LEU A 659 10.22 -6.23 16.62
C LEU A 659 9.63 -7.32 17.53
N PRO A 660 8.31 -7.28 17.80
CA PRO A 660 7.68 -8.29 18.64
C PRO A 660 7.71 -9.69 18.03
N THR A 661 8.27 -10.67 18.75
CA THR A 661 8.35 -12.08 18.31
C THR A 661 8.00 -13.05 19.43
N SER A 662 7.33 -14.16 19.08
CA SER A 662 6.81 -15.16 20.02
C SER A 662 7.83 -16.23 20.46
N SER A 663 9.12 -16.04 20.16
CA SER A 663 10.18 -17.02 20.40
C SER A 663 10.68 -16.95 21.86
N PRO A 664 11.05 -18.08 22.51
CA PRO A 664 11.56 -18.06 23.88
C PRO A 664 12.80 -17.17 23.98
N ALA A 665 12.75 -16.18 24.88
CA ALA A 665 13.83 -15.25 25.16
C ALA A 665 15.20 -15.94 25.28
N THR A 666 16.22 -15.36 24.64
CA THR A 666 17.61 -15.63 25.00
C THR A 666 17.82 -15.18 26.46
N PRO A 667 18.57 -15.92 27.30
CA PRO A 667 18.72 -15.66 28.74
C PRO A 667 19.12 -14.22 29.12
N SER A 668 19.83 -13.51 28.24
CA SER A 668 20.29 -12.12 28.42
C SER A 668 19.14 -11.10 28.55
N SER A 669 18.02 -11.29 27.85
CA SER A 669 16.89 -10.34 27.86
C SER A 669 16.16 -10.26 29.21
N SER A 670 16.21 -11.33 30.03
CA SER A 670 15.51 -11.36 31.32
C SER A 670 16.16 -10.45 32.37
N THR A 671 17.49 -10.36 32.38
CA THR A 671 18.25 -9.49 33.29
C THR A 671 18.13 -8.02 32.91
N ASP A 672 18.15 -7.71 31.61
CA ASP A 672 17.97 -6.34 31.13
C ASP A 672 16.58 -5.78 31.45
N PHE A 673 15.54 -6.62 31.33
CA PHE A 673 14.17 -6.24 31.70
C PHE A 673 14.04 -5.98 33.20
N ALA A 674 14.62 -6.85 34.04
CA ALA A 674 14.59 -6.66 35.48
C ALA A 674 15.32 -5.37 35.91
N THR A 675 16.44 -5.05 35.25
CA THR A 675 17.21 -3.84 35.51
C THR A 675 16.41 -2.59 35.12
N ALA A 676 15.82 -2.56 33.93
CA ALA A 676 14.96 -1.48 33.48
C ALA A 676 13.73 -1.30 34.38
N ASP A 677 13.06 -2.39 34.75
CA ASP A 677 11.91 -2.36 35.65
C ASP A 677 12.29 -1.80 37.03
N ALA A 678 13.45 -2.19 37.57
CA ALA A 678 13.95 -1.68 38.84
C ALA A 678 14.23 -0.16 38.78
N GLU A 679 14.82 0.33 37.70
CA GLU A 679 15.06 1.76 37.48
C GLU A 679 13.74 2.54 37.41
N ILE A 680 12.79 2.08 36.59
CA ILE A 680 11.47 2.71 36.42
C ILE A 680 10.75 2.82 37.75
N LEU A 681 10.71 1.73 38.54
CA LEU A 681 10.01 1.71 39.83
C LEU A 681 10.76 2.47 40.93
N SER A 682 12.06 2.67 40.78
CA SER A 682 12.85 3.55 41.65
C SER A 682 12.49 5.01 41.40
N ARG A 683 12.47 5.44 40.13
CA ARG A 683 12.13 6.82 39.72
C ARG A 683 10.66 7.15 39.92
N PHE A 684 9.77 6.19 39.66
CA PHE A 684 8.32 6.37 39.72
C PHE A 684 7.64 5.33 40.62
N PRO A 685 7.79 5.44 41.96
CA PRO A 685 7.24 4.44 42.88
C PRO A 685 5.74 4.17 42.76
N ARG A 686 4.96 5.16 42.29
CA ARG A 686 3.51 5.03 42.05
C ARG A 686 3.16 3.93 41.04
N LEU A 687 4.04 3.63 40.09
CA LEU A 687 3.78 2.62 39.05
C LEU A 687 3.69 1.19 39.61
N ARG A 688 4.16 0.95 40.84
CA ARG A 688 3.92 -0.33 41.56
C ARG A 688 2.42 -0.61 41.77
N ASN A 689 1.59 0.43 41.76
CA ASN A 689 0.15 0.35 41.99
C ASN A 689 -0.65 0.23 40.68
N GLN A 690 -0.01 -0.19 39.58
CA GLN A 690 -0.69 -0.37 38.31
C GLN A 690 -1.85 -1.39 38.41
N PRO A 691 -2.99 -1.16 37.73
CA PRO A 691 -4.07 -2.13 37.65
C PRO A 691 -3.62 -3.45 37.01
N SER A 692 -4.07 -4.58 37.56
CA SER A 692 -3.92 -5.88 36.90
C SER A 692 -5.00 -6.03 35.85
N THR A 693 -4.62 -5.94 34.58
CA THR A 693 -5.57 -5.92 33.48
C THR A 693 -5.03 -6.70 32.26
N PRO A 694 -5.88 -7.44 31.52
CA PRO A 694 -5.45 -8.15 30.31
C PRO A 694 -5.07 -7.18 29.19
N ILE A 695 -4.03 -7.46 28.41
CA ILE A 695 -3.55 -6.49 27.42
C ILE A 695 -4.66 -6.13 26.41
N PRO A 696 -4.94 -4.84 26.13
CA PRO A 696 -6.01 -4.46 25.22
C PRO A 696 -5.74 -4.90 23.77
N GLY A 697 -6.81 -5.22 23.04
CA GLY A 697 -6.78 -5.48 21.60
C GLY A 697 -6.40 -6.91 21.24
N GLY A 698 -7.35 -7.84 21.37
CA GLY A 698 -7.46 -8.96 20.45
C GLY A 698 -6.43 -10.09 20.51
N ASP A 699 -5.17 -9.85 20.17
CA ASP A 699 -4.18 -10.93 20.03
C ASP A 699 -3.69 -11.41 21.39
N THR A 700 -4.34 -12.42 21.96
CA THR A 700 -3.86 -13.09 23.18
C THR A 700 -2.73 -14.07 22.92
N SER A 701 -2.36 -14.33 21.66
CA SER A 701 -1.13 -15.06 21.34
C SER A 701 0.13 -14.23 21.63
N ALA A 702 -0.04 -12.92 21.86
CA ALA A 702 1.01 -12.01 22.29
C ALA A 702 1.24 -11.97 23.83
N ASP A 703 0.42 -12.67 24.63
CA ASP A 703 0.19 -12.24 26.02
C ASP A 703 1.20 -12.74 27.08
N ALA A 704 2.22 -13.53 26.71
CA ALA A 704 3.29 -13.89 27.67
C ALA A 704 4.66 -14.18 27.05
N THR A 705 4.72 -14.55 25.77
CA THR A 705 5.94 -15.01 25.09
C THR A 705 6.46 -14.02 24.06
N THR A 706 5.79 -12.90 23.83
CA THR A 706 6.19 -11.93 22.80
C THR A 706 7.00 -10.79 23.40
N LEU A 707 8.25 -10.64 22.95
CA LEU A 707 9.07 -9.47 23.30
C LEU A 707 8.37 -8.18 22.83
N PRO A 708 8.38 -7.08 23.59
CA PRO A 708 7.83 -5.81 23.12
C PRO A 708 8.76 -5.17 22.08
N PHE A 709 8.32 -4.10 21.40
CA PHE A 709 9.23 -3.31 20.56
C PHE A 709 10.41 -2.78 21.37
N THR A 710 11.64 -3.01 20.90
CA THR A 710 12.90 -2.54 21.52
C THR A 710 13.74 -1.73 20.52
N LEU A 711 13.06 -0.79 19.86
CA LEU A 711 13.67 0.16 18.93
C LEU A 711 14.20 1.39 19.68
N TYR A 712 15.44 1.79 19.41
CA TYR A 712 16.02 3.03 19.93
C TYR A 712 15.22 4.23 19.41
N ARG A 713 14.79 5.09 20.34
CA ARG A 713 13.87 6.23 20.08
C ARG A 713 12.56 5.85 19.38
N PHE A 714 12.19 4.57 19.43
CA PHE A 714 11.05 3.98 18.74
C PHE A 714 11.20 3.92 17.20
N MET A 715 12.42 4.12 16.68
CA MET A 715 12.69 4.21 15.24
C MET A 715 13.82 3.32 14.76
N ALA A 716 14.96 3.28 15.46
CA ALA A 716 16.16 2.60 14.98
C ALA A 716 16.33 1.20 15.61
N PRO A 717 16.70 0.17 14.85
CA PRO A 717 17.11 -1.11 15.43
C PRO A 717 18.30 -0.92 16.37
N SER A 718 18.19 -1.40 17.61
CA SER A 718 19.29 -1.30 18.59
C SER A 718 20.43 -2.29 18.32
N SER A 719 20.21 -3.27 17.42
CA SER A 719 21.19 -4.27 16.98
C SER A 719 22.12 -3.79 15.86
N THR A 720 21.81 -2.66 15.21
CA THR A 720 22.49 -2.21 13.98
C THR A 720 23.46 -1.07 14.29
N PRO A 721 24.72 -1.12 13.81
CA PRO A 721 25.69 -0.05 14.00
C PRO A 721 25.18 1.32 13.53
N PHE A 722 25.28 2.33 14.40
CA PHE A 722 24.83 3.71 14.13
C PHE A 722 25.78 4.49 13.21
N ASN A 723 26.94 3.93 12.86
CA ASN A 723 27.89 4.52 11.93
C ASN A 723 27.58 4.20 10.45
N GLN A 724 26.77 3.17 10.18
CA GLN A 724 26.28 2.82 8.84
C GLN A 724 24.83 2.31 8.88
N PRO A 725 23.87 3.16 9.28
CA PRO A 725 22.48 2.76 9.39
C PRO A 725 21.79 2.69 8.02
N SER A 726 21.07 1.61 7.78
CA SER A 726 20.34 1.35 6.53
C SER A 726 18.85 1.07 6.73
N LEU A 727 18.37 0.94 7.97
CA LEU A 727 16.97 0.62 8.28
C LEU A 727 16.45 1.47 9.43
N ALA A 728 15.25 2.03 9.27
CA ALA A 728 14.50 2.64 10.34
C ALA A 728 13.00 2.30 10.26
N PHE A 729 12.29 2.54 11.35
CA PHE A 729 10.85 2.41 11.47
C PHE A 729 10.26 3.77 11.79
N ALA A 730 9.17 4.13 11.11
CA ALA A 730 8.47 5.39 11.34
C ALA A 730 7.04 5.10 11.80
N GLY A 731 6.58 5.81 12.84
CA GLY A 731 5.20 5.65 13.31
C GLY A 731 4.91 4.33 14.03
N MET A 732 5.94 3.66 14.58
CA MET A 732 5.76 2.53 15.50
C MET A 732 5.42 2.99 16.92
N ILE A 733 4.53 3.99 17.02
CA ILE A 733 4.07 4.60 18.26
C ILE A 733 2.56 4.86 18.19
N THR A 734 1.88 4.93 19.34
CA THR A 734 0.50 5.44 19.43
C THR A 734 0.43 6.68 20.31
N THR A 735 -0.11 7.76 19.75
CA THR A 735 -0.21 9.07 20.41
C THR A 735 -1.27 9.93 19.74
N ILE A 736 -1.80 10.92 20.45
CA ILE A 736 -2.66 11.97 19.87
C ILE A 736 -1.85 13.11 19.23
N SER A 737 -0.52 13.05 19.32
CA SER A 737 0.44 14.04 18.78
C SER A 737 0.97 13.62 17.40
N THR A 738 0.14 12.95 16.58
CA THR A 738 0.59 12.24 15.38
C THR A 738 1.39 13.12 14.42
N SER A 739 0.90 14.32 14.10
CA SER A 739 1.56 15.18 13.10
C SER A 739 2.91 15.71 13.57
N LEU A 740 3.00 16.15 14.83
CA LEU A 740 4.26 16.59 15.45
C LEU A 740 5.29 15.46 15.50
N CYS A 741 4.88 14.29 16.00
CA CYS A 741 5.75 13.12 16.03
C CYS A 741 6.17 12.69 14.63
N ALA A 742 5.27 12.69 13.64
CA ALA A 742 5.61 12.33 12.26
C ALA A 742 6.69 13.23 11.67
N SER A 743 6.58 14.54 11.90
CA SER A 743 7.51 15.54 11.38
C SER A 743 8.90 15.42 12.02
N LEU A 744 8.96 15.32 13.35
CA LEU A 744 10.23 15.20 14.06
C LEU A 744 10.88 13.81 13.91
N GLN A 745 10.09 12.73 13.85
CA GLN A 745 10.63 11.41 13.52
C GLN A 745 11.18 11.40 12.09
N ALA A 746 10.54 12.06 11.13
CA ALA A 746 11.02 12.14 9.76
C ALA A 746 12.40 12.79 9.66
N LEU A 747 12.60 13.94 10.31
CA LEU A 747 13.90 14.60 10.36
C LEU A 747 14.93 13.75 11.10
N TRP A 748 14.57 13.19 12.26
CA TRP A 748 15.46 12.30 13.00
C TRP A 748 15.91 11.09 12.17
N ILE A 749 15.00 10.46 11.44
CA ILE A 749 15.29 9.32 10.56
C ILE A 749 16.20 9.73 9.40
N ALA A 750 15.92 10.86 8.74
CA ALA A 750 16.74 11.34 7.63
C ALA A 750 18.20 11.59 8.07
N VAL A 751 18.39 12.16 9.26
CA VAL A 751 19.71 12.43 9.85
C VAL A 751 20.38 11.16 10.40
N TYR A 752 19.59 10.26 10.99
CA TYR A 752 20.06 8.95 11.42
C TYR A 752 20.62 8.16 10.25
N LEU A 753 19.89 8.05 9.15
CA LEU A 753 20.25 7.32 7.93
C LEU A 753 21.51 7.86 7.21
N THR A 754 22.09 8.96 7.67
CA THR A 754 23.36 9.52 7.18
C THR A 754 24.45 9.55 8.26
N SER A 755 24.25 8.83 9.37
CA SER A 755 25.18 8.78 10.50
C SER A 755 25.49 10.16 11.08
N SER A 756 24.55 11.10 10.97
CA SER A 756 24.77 12.53 11.23
C SER A 756 24.02 13.05 12.47
N LEU A 757 23.57 12.15 13.36
CA LEU A 757 22.98 12.57 14.63
C LEU A 757 24.01 13.33 15.48
N THR A 758 23.61 14.45 16.08
CA THR A 758 24.48 15.23 16.97
C THR A 758 24.71 14.49 18.29
N ARG A 759 23.67 13.82 18.81
CA ARG A 759 23.74 12.97 20.00
C ARG A 759 23.29 11.56 19.64
N ALA A 760 24.26 10.72 19.29
CA ALA A 760 24.10 9.29 19.05
C ALA A 760 24.45 8.47 20.31
N PRO A 761 23.93 7.23 20.47
CA PRO A 761 24.36 6.34 21.55
C PRO A 761 25.86 6.01 21.45
N SER A 762 26.53 5.86 22.59
CA SER A 762 27.98 5.58 22.63
C SER A 762 28.34 4.16 22.18
N SER A 763 27.38 3.23 22.24
CA SER A 763 27.53 1.84 21.84
C SER A 763 26.17 1.19 21.54
N LEU A 764 26.17 0.07 20.82
CA LEU A 764 24.97 -0.77 20.62
C LEU A 764 24.33 -1.19 21.95
N ASN A 765 25.15 -1.51 22.96
CA ASN A 765 24.65 -1.86 24.28
C ASN A 765 23.87 -0.69 24.93
N SER A 766 24.39 0.53 24.86
CA SER A 766 23.69 1.72 25.37
C SER A 766 22.39 2.01 24.61
N ALA A 767 22.36 1.76 23.29
CA ALA A 767 21.16 1.89 22.47
C ALA A 767 20.11 0.86 22.88
N SER A 768 20.51 -0.40 23.06
CA SER A 768 19.66 -1.50 23.52
C SER A 768 19.09 -1.24 24.90
N GLN A 769 19.93 -0.87 25.88
CA GLN A 769 19.48 -0.54 27.23
C GLN A 769 18.45 0.60 27.25
N SER A 770 18.69 1.68 26.49
CA SER A 770 17.72 2.78 26.36
C SER A 770 16.42 2.33 25.71
N ALA A 771 16.49 1.50 24.66
CA ALA A 771 15.31 0.99 23.97
C ALA A 771 14.47 0.08 24.87
N VAL A 772 15.12 -0.82 25.61
CA VAL A 772 14.49 -1.69 26.62
C VAL A 772 13.85 -0.83 27.72
N LEU A 773 14.57 0.15 28.27
CA LEU A 773 14.05 1.03 29.32
C LEU A 773 12.78 1.76 28.87
N HIS A 774 12.75 2.33 27.66
CA HIS A 774 11.57 3.02 27.14
C HIS A 774 10.41 2.07 26.88
N SER A 775 10.69 0.87 26.36
CA SER A 775 9.69 -0.17 26.12
C SER A 775 9.04 -0.65 27.42
N ARG A 776 9.87 -0.98 28.42
CA ARG A 776 9.41 -1.40 29.76
C ARG A 776 8.64 -0.29 30.47
N PHE A 777 9.01 0.97 30.26
CA PHE A 777 8.26 2.09 30.81
C PHE A 777 6.80 2.09 30.33
N GLY A 778 6.55 1.82 29.04
CA GLY A 778 5.19 1.69 28.50
C GLY A 778 4.35 0.66 29.24
N ARG A 779 4.91 -0.52 29.53
CA ARG A 779 4.24 -1.59 30.29
C ARG A 779 3.78 -1.12 31.68
N TRP A 780 4.65 -0.40 32.40
CA TRP A 780 4.36 0.07 33.75
C TRP A 780 3.44 1.29 33.79
N ARG A 781 3.59 2.17 32.80
CA ARG A 781 2.89 3.43 32.72
C ARG A 781 1.48 3.28 32.16
N TYR A 782 1.29 2.42 31.16
CA TYR A 782 0.06 2.31 30.39
C TYR A 782 -0.49 0.87 30.33
N PRO A 783 -0.77 0.25 31.50
CA PRO A 783 -1.26 -1.13 31.58
C PRO A 783 -2.69 -1.28 31.04
N CYS A 784 -3.48 -0.21 31.04
CA CYS A 784 -4.83 -0.19 30.48
C CYS A 784 -4.84 0.29 29.02
N GLY A 785 -3.69 0.73 28.51
CA GLY A 785 -3.44 1.10 27.12
C GLY A 785 -2.58 0.07 26.41
N TYR A 786 -1.89 0.49 25.35
CA TYR A 786 -1.11 -0.40 24.52
C TYR A 786 0.36 -0.52 24.93
N GLY A 787 0.78 0.17 26.00
CA GLY A 787 2.18 0.32 26.38
C GLY A 787 2.92 -0.98 26.69
N GLY A 788 2.21 -2.07 27.00
CA GLY A 788 2.80 -3.40 27.15
C GLY A 788 3.23 -4.07 25.83
N ARG A 789 2.81 -3.53 24.68
CA ARG A 789 3.09 -4.09 23.34
C ARG A 789 3.97 -3.19 22.50
N PHE A 790 3.61 -1.91 22.39
CA PHE A 790 4.33 -0.90 21.63
C PHE A 790 4.32 0.44 22.37
N PRO A 791 5.21 1.38 22.00
CA PRO A 791 5.27 2.69 22.62
C PRO A 791 3.92 3.41 22.51
N ASP A 792 3.34 3.70 23.65
CA ASP A 792 2.04 4.33 23.80
C ASP A 792 2.20 5.52 24.73
N PHE A 793 1.88 6.74 24.31
CA PHE A 793 2.01 7.92 25.16
C PHE A 793 1.16 9.11 24.68
N VAL A 794 0.73 9.92 25.65
CA VAL A 794 -0.03 11.16 25.42
C VAL A 794 0.67 12.34 26.11
N PHE A 795 0.74 12.31 27.45
CA PHE A 795 1.32 13.38 28.27
C PHE A 795 2.85 13.49 28.17
N ASP A 796 3.48 12.45 27.64
CA ASP A 796 4.94 12.35 27.54
C ASP A 796 5.46 12.80 26.15
N ALA A 797 4.55 13.31 25.30
CA ALA A 797 4.86 13.68 23.92
C ALA A 797 5.82 14.87 23.85
N VAL A 798 5.62 15.95 24.61
CA VAL A 798 6.52 17.12 24.56
C VAL A 798 7.96 16.74 24.97
N PRO A 799 8.20 16.02 26.09
CA PRO A 799 9.54 15.51 26.41
C PRO A 799 10.10 14.58 25.33
N TYR A 800 9.26 13.82 24.63
CA TYR A 800 9.70 13.00 23.50
C TYR A 800 10.19 13.87 22.33
N LEU A 801 9.45 14.92 21.97
CA LEU A 801 9.87 15.89 20.94
C LEU A 801 11.17 16.61 21.36
N ASP A 802 11.30 16.99 22.64
CA ASP A 802 12.52 17.60 23.18
C ASP A 802 13.73 16.66 23.04
N MET A 803 13.54 15.37 23.32
CA MET A 803 14.57 14.34 23.17
C MET A 803 15.05 14.24 21.71
N LEU A 804 14.12 14.27 20.75
CA LEU A 804 14.46 14.21 19.33
C LEU A 804 15.19 15.50 18.87
N CYS A 805 14.73 16.68 19.30
CA CYS A 805 15.42 17.93 19.01
C CYS A 805 16.86 17.91 19.51
N LYS A 806 17.10 17.42 20.74
CA LYS A 806 18.46 17.29 21.28
C LYS A 806 19.32 16.29 20.53
N ASP A 807 18.75 15.16 20.10
CA ASP A 807 19.45 14.17 19.26
C ASP A 807 19.90 14.79 17.93
N LEU A 808 19.09 15.69 17.38
CA LEU A 808 19.35 16.50 16.18
C LEU A 808 20.25 17.72 16.42
N GLY A 809 20.55 18.05 17.68
CA GLY A 809 21.29 19.25 18.06
C GLY A 809 20.49 20.55 17.95
N LEU A 810 19.17 20.50 17.83
CA LEU A 810 18.27 21.66 17.68
C LEU A 810 17.81 22.22 19.03
N GLN A 811 17.29 23.46 19.02
CA GLN A 811 16.68 24.03 20.23
C GLN A 811 15.33 23.34 20.51
N ASN A 812 15.21 22.78 21.72
CA ASN A 812 13.99 22.14 22.19
C ASN A 812 13.01 23.11 22.89
N ARG A 813 13.51 24.28 23.33
CA ARG A 813 12.70 25.40 23.82
C ARG A 813 12.43 26.37 22.68
N ARG A 814 11.15 26.60 22.35
CA ARG A 814 10.72 27.21 21.07
C ARG A 814 9.76 28.40 21.24
N LYS A 815 9.45 28.81 22.46
CA LYS A 815 8.53 29.91 22.81
C LYS A 815 9.23 31.20 23.26
N GLY A 816 10.57 31.24 23.27
CA GLY A 816 11.41 32.42 23.52
C GLY A 816 11.45 32.92 24.97
N ALA A 817 10.37 32.78 25.73
CA ALA A 817 10.28 33.16 27.15
C ALA A 817 9.94 31.94 28.03
N LEU A 818 10.64 31.77 29.16
CA LEU A 818 10.50 30.59 30.02
C LEU A 818 9.07 30.33 30.49
N TRP A 819 8.29 31.37 30.81
CA TRP A 819 6.90 31.20 31.23
C TRP A 819 6.02 30.63 30.10
N LYS A 820 6.30 31.01 28.85
CA LYS A 820 5.60 30.47 27.67
C LYS A 820 5.97 29.01 27.43
N GLU A 821 7.26 28.67 27.56
CA GLU A 821 7.72 27.27 27.47
C GLU A 821 7.03 26.34 28.46
N VAL A 822 6.60 26.88 29.61
CA VAL A 822 5.97 26.11 30.69
C VAL A 822 4.45 26.01 30.50
N PHE A 823 3.79 27.12 30.17
CA PHE A 823 2.32 27.24 30.25
C PHE A 823 1.59 27.34 28.91
N GLU A 824 2.25 27.76 27.83
CA GLU A 824 1.66 27.72 26.48
C GLU A 824 1.77 26.29 25.92
N ALA A 825 0.83 25.91 25.06
CA ALA A 825 0.84 24.61 24.40
C ALA A 825 1.85 24.62 23.25
N TYR A 826 2.58 23.50 23.08
CA TYR A 826 3.37 23.27 21.87
C TYR A 826 2.45 22.76 20.76
N GLY A 827 2.49 23.42 19.61
CA GLY A 827 1.68 23.08 18.43
C GLY A 827 2.54 22.98 17.17
N PRO A 828 1.95 22.58 16.03
CA PRO A 828 2.62 22.52 14.73
C PRO A 828 3.38 23.81 14.39
N GLU A 829 2.81 24.97 14.73
CA GLU A 829 3.40 26.29 14.50
C GLU A 829 4.78 26.48 15.14
N ASP A 830 5.07 25.79 16.25
CA ASP A 830 6.34 25.94 16.95
C ASP A 830 7.47 25.20 16.24
N TYR A 831 7.15 24.19 15.44
CA TYR A 831 8.12 23.34 14.74
C TYR A 831 8.21 23.67 13.25
N ALA A 832 7.56 24.74 12.80
CA ALA A 832 7.69 25.21 11.43
C ALA A 832 9.14 25.64 11.13
N GLY A 833 9.64 25.27 9.96
CA GLY A 833 11.01 25.52 9.50
C GLY A 833 12.07 24.65 10.18
N ILE A 834 11.69 23.58 10.89
CA ILE A 834 12.66 22.80 11.69
C ILE A 834 13.67 22.03 10.84
N VAL A 835 13.29 21.63 9.61
CA VAL A 835 14.21 20.96 8.68
C VAL A 835 15.23 21.97 8.16
N GLU A 836 14.79 23.17 7.78
CA GLU A 836 15.63 24.30 7.38
C GLU A 836 16.58 24.72 8.51
N GLU A 837 16.07 24.85 9.75
CA GLU A 837 16.88 25.14 10.94
C GLU A 837 18.04 24.14 11.08
N TRP A 838 17.78 22.85 10.84
CA TRP A 838 18.82 21.82 10.87
C TRP A 838 19.82 21.92 9.72
N ILE A 839 19.34 22.16 8.49
CA ILE A 839 20.19 22.33 7.31
C ILE A 839 21.12 23.53 7.48
N GLU A 840 20.59 24.68 7.89
CA GLU A 840 21.34 25.93 8.10
C GLU A 840 22.43 25.77 9.17
N LYS A 841 22.14 25.02 10.24
CA LYS A 841 23.10 24.72 11.31
C LYS A 841 24.24 23.81 10.88
N ARG A 842 24.09 23.06 9.78
CA ARG A 842 25.12 22.17 9.24
C ARG A 842 25.96 22.82 8.13
N THR A 843 25.41 23.83 7.46
CA THR A 843 26.12 24.60 6.44
C THR A 843 27.00 25.70 7.03
N ASN A 844 26.72 26.16 8.25
CA ASN A 844 27.51 27.10 9.04
C ASN A 844 28.40 26.36 10.05
#